data_AF-A0A8B8ES16-F1
#
_entry.id   AF-A0A8B8ES16-F1
#
_cell.length_a   1.000
_cell.length_b   1.000
_cell.length_c   1.000
_cell.angle_alpha   90.00
_cell.angle_beta   90.00
_cell.angle_gamma   90.00
#
_symmetry.space_group_name_H-M   'P 1'
#
loop_
_entity.id
_entity.type
_entity.pdbx_description
1 polymer ?
#
loop_
_entity_poly.entity_id
_entity_poly.type
_entity_poly.pdbx_seq_one_letter_code
_entity_poly.pdbx_strand_id
1 'polypeptide(L)'
;MADDQIQFETLLNTLLNPENEIRTKAEEAYDGVSSVTKLPYLVTALKNRNLSVEVRTLGAVLLRRLFANNFEEFWPQVPAEIQNGVKEQVLILVQEENNPAVRKKICDAVAELARNLIDDEDNMTWQEVLNYMFECANSPESGLRSCALHIFGQVPGIFGNQQAHYLDVIKQMLTRCLNDTRNYEVQTEAVKAMTAFLSANDNSPNLLAQFKDLIPPLIQLINVSVSTQDDDSLLKCLIELAENVPKVLRSHMETVFPFCLKVVSDCSLEDSWRQLGLEVIVTLSETAPAMVRKNAKFMPLLVPQVLAMMVDLEEEPDWSMQDEPEEEDTDSNAIAAESALDRLACALGGKTMLPHILSNVPQMLQNDDWRYRHAALMAISACGEGCHQQMETMLGNVLEAILPYLKDPHPRVRYAACNALGQMCTDFGPLFQKKFHEKLVPSLLQVLDDNANPRVQAHGAAALVNFSEECPKAILSQYLDVIILKLEEVLNSKFKELMEKGTKMVLEQIVTTLASVADTAEEKFTSHYDRFMPCLKYIVQNAVQTELRLLRGKTIECISLIGLAVGKDKFLQDCSDVMQLLLKHQTSQDELADDDPQLSYLISAWARMCKIMGKEFQQYLPIVMGPVLKAASLKPEVALLDSDEIKDMESDTEWQFVTVGDQQSFGIRTAGLEEKATACQMLVCYARELKEGFAEYAEEVVKIMVPLLKFYFHDDIRIAASESLPYLIECAKIRGDQYVAEMWQFICPSLLKAIEIEPENTVLPEHMNSLAKCIEKLGRGCLSTENLQHLVQLMDKQLQTHFKRQEERQDKRRDEDYDEDVEETLLDEDDEDVYILSKISDTVHSLFGTHKEEFLPIFEQLLHHFVKLLSQERPWPDKQWGLCIWDDVLEHCGQHSLKYQEYFLKSLMEYVHDKQPEIRQAAAYGVGVMAQFGTDVYAGTCAEALPLLVKVIQDPESRSVENVNPTENAISAVTKICKYNSSQINLNEVLPVWFSWLPVWEDEDEAVHVYNYLCDLIEANHPLILGNNNENLPRIISIIGEALSREAVEEESDCYPRMINIVRQLQGNQELFHACTQQLSDDQKEALSTALSKG
;
A
#
# COMPACT_ATOMS: atom_id res chain seq x y z
N MET A 1 23.21 7.94 -52.70
CA MET A 1 24.08 7.88 -51.51
C MET A 1 24.64 9.25 -51.14
N ALA A 2 25.47 9.92 -51.95
CA ALA A 2 26.00 11.25 -51.58
C ALA A 2 24.93 12.36 -51.51
N ASP A 3 24.00 12.40 -52.48
CA ASP A 3 22.91 13.39 -52.48
C ASP A 3 21.89 13.13 -51.35
N ASP A 4 21.62 11.85 -51.05
CA ASP A 4 20.71 11.44 -49.97
C ASP A 4 21.29 11.78 -48.58
N GLN A 5 22.62 11.65 -48.40
CA GLN A 5 23.31 12.06 -47.17
C GLN A 5 23.19 13.56 -46.93
N ILE A 6 23.35 14.38 -47.97
CA ILE A 6 23.23 15.85 -47.85
C ILE A 6 21.80 16.25 -47.49
N GLN A 7 20.79 15.56 -48.05
CA GLN A 7 19.40 15.77 -47.68
C GLN A 7 19.13 15.39 -46.21
N PHE A 8 19.70 14.28 -45.74
CA PHE A 8 19.59 13.86 -44.34
C PHE A 8 20.27 14.84 -43.38
N GLU A 9 21.44 15.36 -43.72
CA GLU A 9 22.13 16.39 -42.92
C GLU A 9 21.31 17.70 -42.87
N THR A 10 20.64 18.05 -43.98
CA THR A 10 19.72 19.20 -44.03
C THR A 10 18.50 18.95 -43.14
N LEU A 11 17.99 17.72 -43.12
CA LEU A 11 16.87 17.31 -42.27
C LEU A 11 17.23 17.43 -40.78
N LEU A 12 18.42 16.95 -40.37
CA LEU A 12 18.91 17.11 -38.99
C LEU A 12 18.99 18.59 -38.57
N ASN A 13 19.46 19.46 -39.46
CA ASN A 13 19.48 20.89 -39.19
C ASN A 13 18.08 21.51 -39.11
N THR A 14 17.09 20.94 -39.82
CA THR A 14 15.69 21.41 -39.81
C THR A 14 14.96 21.00 -38.52
N LEU A 15 15.35 19.89 -37.89
CA LEU A 15 14.84 19.48 -36.57
C LEU A 15 15.16 20.49 -35.45
N LEU A 16 16.20 21.31 -35.63
CA LEU A 16 16.58 22.38 -34.70
C LEU A 16 15.86 23.71 -34.96
N ASN A 17 14.86 23.73 -35.86
CA ASN A 17 14.15 24.96 -36.20
C ASN A 17 13.21 25.38 -35.05
N PRO A 18 13.20 26.66 -34.65
CA PRO A 18 12.32 27.15 -33.58
C PRO A 18 10.82 27.20 -33.98
N GLU A 19 10.48 27.14 -35.27
CA GLU A 19 9.09 27.12 -35.73
C GLU A 19 8.50 25.71 -35.66
N ASN A 20 7.51 25.51 -34.78
CA ASN A 20 6.85 24.22 -34.55
C ASN A 20 6.35 23.56 -35.85
N GLU A 21 5.72 24.31 -36.77
CA GLU A 21 5.22 23.73 -38.03
C GLU A 21 6.33 23.15 -38.92
N ILE A 22 7.53 23.74 -38.90
CA ILE A 22 8.69 23.27 -39.67
C ILE A 22 9.32 22.08 -38.95
N ARG A 23 9.46 22.16 -37.62
CA ARG A 23 10.02 21.09 -36.78
C ARG A 23 9.18 19.82 -36.86
N THR A 24 7.86 19.90 -36.67
CA THR A 24 6.96 18.73 -36.73
C THR A 24 6.99 18.04 -38.09
N LYS A 25 7.05 18.80 -39.20
CA LYS A 25 7.22 18.20 -40.54
C LYS A 25 8.58 17.52 -40.72
N ALA A 26 9.62 18.05 -40.09
CA ALA A 26 10.95 17.43 -40.10
C ALA A 26 10.99 16.16 -39.22
N GLU A 27 10.29 16.14 -38.09
CA GLU A 27 10.10 14.95 -37.23
C GLU A 27 9.36 13.86 -38.00
N GLU A 28 8.22 14.17 -38.62
CA GLU A 28 7.47 13.23 -39.48
C GLU A 28 8.35 12.68 -40.62
N ALA A 29 9.13 13.55 -41.27
CA ALA A 29 10.03 13.15 -42.35
C ALA A 29 11.19 12.27 -41.84
N TYR A 30 11.71 12.55 -40.64
CA TYR A 30 12.72 11.72 -39.98
C TYR A 30 12.13 10.35 -39.64
N ASP A 31 10.95 10.29 -39.03
CA ASP A 31 10.26 9.05 -38.65
C ASP A 31 9.89 8.19 -39.85
N GLY A 32 9.60 8.80 -41.00
CA GLY A 32 9.40 8.11 -42.27
C GLY A 32 10.64 7.42 -42.85
N VAL A 33 11.86 7.72 -42.38
CA VAL A 33 13.09 7.03 -42.80
C VAL A 33 13.27 5.73 -42.00
N SER A 34 13.48 4.60 -42.67
CA SER A 34 13.66 3.31 -41.99
C SER A 34 14.92 3.27 -41.12
N SER A 35 14.85 2.59 -39.97
CA SER A 35 15.94 2.44 -39.00
C SER A 35 17.25 1.92 -39.62
N VAL A 36 17.15 0.93 -40.51
CA VAL A 36 18.30 0.37 -41.26
C VAL A 36 19.00 1.43 -42.12
N THR A 37 18.25 2.41 -42.64
CA THR A 37 18.77 3.50 -43.47
C THR A 37 19.30 4.67 -42.63
N LYS A 38 18.62 4.98 -41.51
CA LYS A 38 19.03 6.04 -40.56
C LYS A 38 20.45 5.80 -40.02
N LEU A 39 20.75 4.55 -39.65
CA LEU A 39 21.99 4.18 -38.99
C LEU A 39 23.27 4.67 -39.69
N PRO A 40 23.55 4.31 -40.97
CA PRO A 40 24.75 4.78 -41.66
C PRO A 40 24.74 6.30 -41.90
N TYR A 41 23.57 6.92 -42.06
CA TYR A 41 23.47 8.37 -42.27
C TYR A 41 23.80 9.18 -41.02
N LEU A 42 23.34 8.72 -39.85
CA LEU A 42 23.68 9.32 -38.56
C LEU A 42 25.19 9.20 -38.29
N VAL A 43 25.77 8.01 -38.47
CA VAL A 43 27.22 7.79 -38.29
C VAL A 43 28.04 8.65 -39.25
N THR A 44 27.59 8.82 -40.49
CA THR A 44 28.28 9.67 -41.48
C THR A 44 28.16 11.16 -41.15
N ALA A 45 26.99 11.61 -40.69
CA ALA A 45 26.78 13.00 -40.26
C ALA A 45 27.69 13.36 -39.08
N LEU A 46 27.90 12.46 -38.13
CA LEU A 46 28.81 12.66 -36.99
C LEU A 46 30.27 12.87 -37.41
N LYS A 47 30.72 12.24 -38.51
CA LYS A 47 32.07 12.44 -39.07
C LYS A 47 32.23 13.78 -39.79
N ASN A 48 31.13 14.36 -40.27
CA ASN A 48 31.16 15.56 -41.08
C ASN A 48 31.45 16.80 -40.22
N ARG A 49 32.73 17.16 -40.11
CA ARG A 49 33.20 18.33 -39.35
C ARG A 49 32.71 19.68 -39.89
N ASN A 50 32.06 19.72 -41.05
CA ASN A 50 31.45 20.93 -41.58
C ASN A 50 30.06 21.21 -41.00
N LEU A 51 29.42 20.22 -40.36
CA LEU A 51 28.17 20.42 -39.64
C LEU A 51 28.42 21.14 -38.32
N SER A 52 27.42 21.90 -37.86
CA SER A 52 27.51 22.62 -36.59
C SER A 52 27.60 21.65 -35.41
N VAL A 53 28.04 22.16 -34.25
CA VAL A 53 28.14 21.35 -33.02
C VAL A 53 26.75 20.85 -32.61
N GLU A 54 25.73 21.69 -32.75
CA GLU A 54 24.33 21.42 -32.40
C GLU A 54 23.77 20.28 -33.26
N VAL A 55 24.00 20.31 -34.58
CA VAL A 55 23.55 19.25 -35.51
C VAL A 55 24.24 17.92 -35.20
N ARG A 56 25.54 17.94 -34.88
CA ARG A 56 26.26 16.71 -34.51
C ARG A 56 25.84 16.19 -33.14
N THR A 57 25.54 17.08 -32.18
CA THR A 57 25.00 16.71 -30.87
C THR A 57 23.65 16.02 -31.03
N LEU A 58 22.72 16.62 -31.79
CA LEU A 58 21.43 16.01 -32.12
C LEU A 58 21.61 14.67 -32.83
N GLY A 59 22.52 14.58 -33.79
CA GLY A 59 22.83 13.33 -34.50
C GLY A 59 23.30 12.21 -33.56
N ALA A 60 24.07 12.53 -32.52
CA ALA A 60 24.53 11.57 -31.53
C ALA A 60 23.38 11.12 -30.60
N VAL A 61 22.54 12.05 -30.16
CA VAL A 61 21.33 11.75 -29.36
C VAL A 61 20.37 10.85 -30.14
N LEU A 62 20.10 11.18 -31.41
CA LEU A 62 19.24 10.38 -32.28
C LEU A 62 19.83 9.00 -32.58
N LEU A 63 21.16 8.87 -32.68
CA LEU A 63 21.82 7.58 -32.83
C LEU A 63 21.65 6.72 -31.57
N ARG A 64 21.83 7.29 -30.38
CA ARG A 64 21.56 6.60 -29.11
C ARG A 64 20.09 6.16 -29.01
N ARG A 65 19.13 7.07 -29.27
CA ARG A 65 17.68 6.74 -29.27
C ARG A 65 17.32 5.64 -30.26
N LEU A 66 17.99 5.60 -31.42
CA LEU A 66 17.81 4.52 -32.39
C LEU A 66 18.19 3.16 -31.79
N PHE A 67 19.31 3.10 -31.05
CA PHE A 67 19.72 1.89 -30.33
C PHE A 67 18.81 1.58 -29.14
N ALA A 68 18.32 2.57 -28.40
CA ALA A 68 17.47 2.34 -27.24
C ALA A 68 16.07 1.79 -27.60
N ASN A 69 15.42 2.34 -28.64
CA ASN A 69 13.98 2.12 -28.82
C ASN A 69 13.61 0.89 -29.66
N ASN A 70 14.43 0.50 -30.64
CA ASN A 70 14.03 -0.48 -31.67
C ASN A 70 15.11 -1.53 -31.99
N PHE A 71 16.12 -1.72 -31.13
CA PHE A 71 17.31 -2.51 -31.46
C PHE A 71 16.99 -3.93 -31.95
N GLU A 72 16.19 -4.67 -31.18
CA GLU A 72 15.83 -6.06 -31.50
C GLU A 72 15.11 -6.19 -32.84
N GLU A 73 14.35 -5.17 -33.24
CA GLU A 73 13.61 -5.19 -34.50
C GLU A 73 14.54 -4.91 -35.69
N PHE A 74 15.31 -3.82 -35.65
CA PHE A 74 16.05 -3.38 -36.84
C PHE A 74 17.47 -3.95 -36.94
N TRP A 75 18.17 -4.17 -35.83
CA TRP A 75 19.58 -4.56 -35.84
C TRP A 75 19.82 -5.89 -36.56
N PRO A 76 19.00 -6.96 -36.36
CA PRO A 76 19.13 -8.21 -37.11
C PRO A 76 18.92 -8.07 -38.62
N GLN A 77 18.23 -7.01 -39.06
CA GLN A 77 17.98 -6.73 -40.48
C GLN A 77 19.16 -6.01 -41.16
N VAL A 78 20.10 -5.45 -40.38
CA VAL A 78 21.29 -4.77 -40.90
C VAL A 78 22.33 -5.81 -41.36
N PRO A 79 22.88 -5.72 -42.58
CA PRO A 79 23.94 -6.62 -43.04
C PRO A 79 25.15 -6.63 -42.10
N ALA A 80 25.74 -7.81 -41.84
CA ALA A 80 26.88 -7.97 -40.93
C ALA A 80 28.09 -7.08 -41.28
N GLU A 81 28.31 -6.79 -42.57
CA GLU A 81 29.34 -5.85 -43.02
C GLU A 81 29.09 -4.42 -42.52
N ILE A 82 27.83 -3.98 -42.52
CA ILE A 82 27.41 -2.66 -42.02
C ILE A 82 27.41 -2.66 -40.49
N GLN A 83 26.96 -3.72 -39.83
CA GLN A 83 27.05 -3.83 -38.37
C GLN A 83 28.51 -3.72 -37.88
N ASN A 84 29.43 -4.46 -38.49
CA ASN A 84 30.86 -4.39 -38.17
C ASN A 84 31.45 -3.01 -38.50
N GLY A 85 31.08 -2.43 -39.64
CA GLY A 85 31.46 -1.07 -40.00
C GLY A 85 30.98 -0.03 -38.98
N VAL A 86 29.74 -0.12 -38.52
CA VAL A 86 29.20 0.81 -37.51
C VAL A 86 29.95 0.66 -36.19
N LYS A 87 30.14 -0.57 -35.69
CA LYS A 87 30.93 -0.84 -34.47
C LYS A 87 32.32 -0.21 -34.53
N GLU A 88 33.05 -0.39 -35.62
CA GLU A 88 34.37 0.23 -35.79
C GLU A 88 34.28 1.77 -35.82
N GLN A 89 33.33 2.31 -36.58
CA GLN A 89 33.26 3.74 -36.83
C GLN A 89 32.79 4.54 -35.61
N VAL A 90 31.92 4.00 -34.76
CA VAL A 90 31.53 4.70 -33.52
C VAL A 90 32.69 4.84 -32.53
N LEU A 91 33.59 3.85 -32.46
CA LEU A 91 34.80 3.93 -31.64
C LEU A 91 35.81 4.95 -32.19
N ILE A 92 35.97 5.00 -33.53
CA ILE A 92 36.79 6.02 -34.21
C ILE A 92 36.21 7.42 -33.98
N LEU A 93 34.89 7.58 -34.03
CA LEU A 93 34.21 8.85 -33.79
C LEU A 93 34.56 9.42 -32.41
N VAL A 94 34.59 8.58 -31.36
CA VAL A 94 35.00 8.99 -30.01
C VAL A 94 36.47 9.44 -30.00
N GLN A 95 37.36 8.76 -30.73
CA GLN A 95 38.79 9.13 -30.79
C GLN A 95 39.04 10.45 -31.53
N GLU A 96 38.32 10.69 -32.62
CA GLU A 96 38.58 11.83 -33.51
C GLU A 96 37.80 13.10 -33.12
N GLU A 97 36.72 12.99 -32.36
CA GLU A 97 35.89 14.14 -31.97
C GLU A 97 36.65 15.05 -31.01
N ASN A 98 36.74 16.36 -31.28
CA ASN A 98 37.46 17.29 -30.39
C ASN A 98 36.54 18.06 -29.45
N ASN A 99 35.23 18.09 -29.71
CA ASN A 99 34.27 18.77 -28.86
C ASN A 99 33.80 17.83 -27.72
N PRO A 100 34.03 18.16 -26.43
CA PRO A 100 33.68 17.29 -25.32
C PRO A 100 32.19 16.94 -25.24
N ALA A 101 31.29 17.89 -25.52
CA ALA A 101 29.84 17.66 -25.46
C ALA A 101 29.38 16.66 -26.52
N VAL A 102 29.85 16.81 -27.77
CA VAL A 102 29.57 15.84 -28.85
C VAL A 102 30.22 14.49 -28.53
N ARG A 103 31.46 14.49 -28.04
CA ARG A 103 32.20 13.27 -27.69
C ARG A 103 31.45 12.47 -26.62
N LYS A 104 30.92 13.13 -25.59
CA LYS A 104 30.10 12.52 -24.54
C LYS A 104 28.83 11.88 -25.10
N LYS A 105 28.06 12.60 -25.94
CA LYS A 105 26.85 12.02 -26.58
C LYS A 105 27.15 10.85 -27.52
N ILE A 106 28.31 10.83 -28.17
CA ILE A 106 28.77 9.66 -28.94
C ILE A 106 29.09 8.49 -27.99
N CYS A 107 29.68 8.75 -26.82
CA CYS A 107 29.91 7.72 -25.81
C CYS A 107 28.59 7.13 -25.31
N ASP A 108 27.54 7.93 -25.12
CA ASP A 108 26.20 7.43 -24.77
C ASP A 108 25.68 6.46 -25.83
N ALA A 109 25.84 6.79 -27.12
CA ALA A 109 25.44 5.90 -28.22
C ALA A 109 26.30 4.61 -28.27
N VAL A 110 27.58 4.69 -27.95
CA VAL A 110 28.48 3.51 -27.86
C VAL A 110 28.06 2.62 -26.70
N ALA A 111 27.75 3.20 -25.53
CA ALA A 111 27.25 2.51 -24.36
C ALA A 111 25.93 1.79 -24.66
N GLU A 112 24.96 2.48 -25.27
CA GLU A 112 23.67 1.89 -25.66
C GLU A 112 23.85 0.71 -26.64
N LEU A 113 24.74 0.86 -27.62
CA LEU A 113 25.06 -0.23 -28.55
C LEU A 113 25.73 -1.41 -27.82
N ALA A 114 26.63 -1.15 -26.88
CA ALA A 114 27.30 -2.18 -26.10
C ALA A 114 26.32 -2.96 -25.23
N ARG A 115 25.38 -2.28 -24.56
CA ARG A 115 24.32 -2.88 -23.73
C ARG A 115 23.49 -3.89 -24.52
N ASN A 116 23.04 -3.48 -25.70
CA ASN A 116 22.22 -4.31 -26.60
C ASN A 116 22.99 -5.49 -27.27
N LEU A 117 24.32 -5.54 -27.11
CA LEU A 117 25.18 -6.60 -27.66
C LEU A 117 25.65 -7.61 -26.60
N ILE A 118 25.10 -7.53 -25.39
CA ILE A 118 25.14 -8.59 -24.38
C ILE A 118 24.01 -9.57 -24.72
N ASP A 119 24.33 -10.86 -24.88
CA ASP A 119 23.33 -11.89 -25.23
C ASP A 119 22.54 -12.39 -24.01
N ASP A 120 21.51 -13.21 -24.24
CA ASP A 120 20.64 -13.80 -23.18
C ASP A 120 21.41 -14.67 -22.18
N GLU A 121 22.63 -15.09 -22.52
CA GLU A 121 23.53 -15.82 -21.62
C GLU A 121 24.50 -14.88 -20.91
N ASP A 122 24.30 -13.56 -20.91
CA ASP A 122 25.19 -12.53 -20.35
C ASP A 122 26.60 -12.53 -20.96
N ASN A 123 26.76 -12.84 -22.26
CA ASN A 123 28.05 -12.73 -22.94
C ASN A 123 28.14 -11.48 -23.82
N MET A 124 29.22 -10.72 -23.64
CA MET A 124 29.52 -9.56 -24.48
C MET A 124 30.00 -9.99 -25.88
N THR A 125 29.16 -9.81 -26.90
CA THR A 125 29.49 -10.21 -28.28
C THR A 125 30.41 -9.21 -29.00
N TRP A 126 30.54 -7.99 -28.48
CA TRP A 126 31.42 -6.95 -29.02
C TRP A 126 32.73 -6.85 -28.22
N GLN A 127 33.67 -7.76 -28.49
CA GLN A 127 34.93 -7.82 -27.74
C GLN A 127 35.84 -6.60 -28.00
N GLU A 128 35.71 -5.93 -29.14
CA GLU A 128 36.50 -4.76 -29.50
C GLU A 128 36.20 -3.55 -28.61
N VAL A 129 34.97 -3.37 -28.09
CA VAL A 129 34.68 -2.25 -27.18
C VAL A 129 35.36 -2.44 -25.82
N LEU A 130 35.52 -3.68 -25.35
CA LEU A 130 36.24 -3.97 -24.11
C LEU A 130 37.73 -3.59 -24.24
N ASN A 131 38.36 -4.02 -25.34
CA ASN A 131 39.76 -3.65 -25.63
C ASN A 131 39.92 -2.13 -25.76
N TYR A 132 39.02 -1.49 -26.51
CA TYR A 132 39.01 -0.05 -26.69
C TYR A 132 38.90 0.71 -25.36
N MET A 133 37.98 0.30 -24.49
CA MET A 133 37.77 0.92 -23.18
C MET A 133 39.03 0.84 -22.32
N PHE A 134 39.69 -0.34 -22.25
CA PHE A 134 40.94 -0.49 -21.50
C PHE A 134 42.10 0.31 -22.12
N GLU A 135 42.19 0.41 -23.45
CA GLU A 135 43.19 1.25 -24.12
C GLU A 135 42.96 2.73 -23.82
N CYS A 136 41.72 3.20 -23.92
CA CYS A 136 41.33 4.58 -23.63
C CYS A 136 41.56 4.94 -22.15
N ALA A 137 41.22 4.05 -21.22
CA ALA A 137 41.47 4.26 -19.78
C ALA A 137 42.98 4.34 -19.44
N ASN A 138 43.84 3.73 -20.25
CA ASN A 138 45.30 3.79 -20.10
C ASN A 138 45.97 4.90 -20.95
N SER A 139 45.20 5.61 -21.77
CA SER A 139 45.69 6.66 -22.67
C SER A 139 46.34 7.83 -21.90
N PRO A 140 47.38 8.47 -22.45
CA PRO A 140 47.91 9.72 -21.90
C PRO A 140 46.92 10.89 -22.05
N GLU A 141 45.99 10.83 -23.00
CA GLU A 141 44.96 11.86 -23.21
C GLU A 141 43.86 11.76 -22.14
N SER A 142 43.63 12.82 -21.38
CA SER A 142 42.60 12.84 -20.35
C SER A 142 41.18 12.68 -20.91
N GLY A 143 40.89 13.28 -22.06
CA GLY A 143 39.59 13.15 -22.71
C GLY A 143 39.23 11.70 -23.05
N LEU A 144 40.18 10.89 -23.50
CA LEU A 144 39.94 9.47 -23.77
C LEU A 144 39.76 8.64 -22.49
N ARG A 145 40.49 8.98 -21.41
CA ARG A 145 40.25 8.36 -20.10
C ARG A 145 38.83 8.65 -19.61
N SER A 146 38.39 9.90 -19.73
CA SER A 146 37.03 10.33 -19.37
C SER A 146 35.97 9.57 -20.17
N CYS A 147 36.16 9.39 -21.48
CA CYS A 147 35.24 8.62 -22.33
C CYS A 147 35.15 7.14 -21.94
N ALA A 148 36.28 6.51 -21.60
CA ALA A 148 36.28 5.12 -21.15
C ALA A 148 35.48 4.94 -19.85
N LEU A 149 35.68 5.85 -18.89
CA LEU A 149 34.96 5.85 -17.63
C LEU A 149 33.47 6.14 -17.82
N HIS A 150 33.14 7.10 -18.70
CA HIS A 150 31.75 7.42 -19.03
C HIS A 150 31.04 6.20 -19.65
N ILE A 151 31.62 5.54 -20.66
CA ILE A 151 31.04 4.32 -21.26
C ILE A 151 30.88 3.23 -20.19
N PHE A 152 31.89 3.02 -19.35
CA PHE A 152 31.84 2.02 -18.28
C PHE A 152 30.76 2.33 -17.24
N GLY A 153 30.63 3.59 -16.82
CA GLY A 153 29.59 4.01 -15.89
C GLY A 153 28.19 3.91 -16.48
N GLN A 154 28.05 4.03 -17.81
CA GLN A 154 26.77 3.87 -18.47
C GLN A 154 26.35 2.40 -18.67
N VAL A 155 27.32 1.46 -18.73
CA VAL A 155 27.07 0.01 -18.80
C VAL A 155 28.04 -0.72 -17.85
N PRO A 156 27.76 -0.73 -16.54
CA PRO A 156 28.70 -1.30 -15.59
C PRO A 156 28.88 -2.82 -15.75
N GLY A 157 27.84 -3.49 -16.24
CA GLY A 157 27.83 -4.92 -16.60
C GLY A 157 28.46 -5.26 -17.96
N ILE A 158 29.19 -4.36 -18.62
CA ILE A 158 29.72 -4.54 -19.99
C ILE A 158 30.56 -5.82 -20.19
N PHE A 159 31.09 -6.40 -19.11
CA PHE A 159 31.90 -7.62 -19.13
C PHE A 159 31.08 -8.91 -19.09
N GLY A 160 29.79 -8.84 -18.75
CA GLY A 160 28.90 -9.99 -18.60
C GLY A 160 29.49 -11.08 -17.70
N ASN A 161 29.37 -12.34 -18.10
CA ASN A 161 29.92 -13.50 -17.40
C ASN A 161 31.45 -13.49 -17.19
N GLN A 162 32.18 -12.63 -17.91
CA GLN A 162 33.63 -12.51 -17.77
C GLN A 162 34.04 -11.51 -16.68
N GLN A 163 33.09 -10.83 -16.02
CA GLN A 163 33.38 -9.80 -15.03
C GLN A 163 34.36 -10.26 -13.94
N ALA A 164 34.20 -11.48 -13.42
CA ALA A 164 35.09 -12.03 -12.41
C ALA A 164 36.56 -12.15 -12.88
N HIS A 165 36.79 -12.32 -14.18
CA HIS A 165 38.13 -12.36 -14.76
C HIS A 165 38.78 -10.97 -14.83
N TYR A 166 37.99 -9.94 -15.12
CA TYR A 166 38.47 -8.56 -15.29
C TYR A 166 38.47 -7.73 -14.00
N LEU A 167 37.98 -8.27 -12.88
CA LEU A 167 37.76 -7.51 -11.65
C LEU A 167 39.01 -6.78 -11.13
N ASP A 168 40.17 -7.44 -11.14
CA ASP A 168 41.45 -6.83 -10.74
C ASP A 168 41.83 -5.66 -11.65
N VAL A 169 41.53 -5.76 -12.95
CA VAL A 169 41.83 -4.73 -13.95
C VAL A 169 40.89 -3.53 -13.79
N ILE A 170 39.60 -3.79 -13.56
CA ILE A 170 38.58 -2.76 -13.27
C ILE A 170 39.00 -1.98 -12.02
N LYS A 171 39.35 -2.69 -10.94
CA LYS A 171 39.80 -2.06 -9.70
C LYS A 171 41.04 -1.19 -9.93
N GLN A 172 42.04 -1.69 -10.65
CA GLN A 172 43.26 -0.92 -10.96
C GLN A 172 42.96 0.33 -11.80
N MET A 173 42.07 0.21 -12.78
CA MET A 173 41.62 1.31 -13.63
C MET A 173 40.96 2.42 -12.80
N LEU A 174 39.96 2.09 -11.99
CA LEU A 174 39.25 3.04 -11.13
C LEU A 174 40.19 3.67 -10.11
N THR A 175 41.04 2.86 -9.46
CA THR A 175 42.06 3.35 -8.52
C THR A 175 42.96 4.40 -9.15
N ARG A 176 43.44 4.14 -10.38
CA ARG A 176 44.35 5.06 -11.08
C ARG A 176 43.64 6.37 -11.45
N CYS A 177 42.42 6.29 -11.98
CA CYS A 177 41.69 7.46 -12.46
C CYS A 177 41.20 8.34 -11.30
N LEU A 178 40.73 7.72 -10.21
CA LEU A 178 40.32 8.42 -9.00
C LEU A 178 41.47 9.21 -8.35
N ASN A 179 42.71 8.70 -8.47
CA ASN A 179 43.92 9.34 -7.98
C ASN A 179 44.61 10.27 -9.00
N ASP A 180 44.02 10.56 -10.16
CA ASP A 180 44.61 11.46 -11.18
C ASP A 180 44.42 12.94 -10.80
N THR A 181 45.23 13.42 -9.85
CA THR A 181 45.17 14.80 -9.33
C THR A 181 45.46 15.88 -10.38
N ARG A 182 45.75 15.52 -11.63
CA ARG A 182 46.02 16.46 -12.72
C ARG A 182 44.76 16.79 -13.52
N ASN A 183 43.70 16.00 -13.39
CA ASN A 183 42.51 16.16 -14.21
C ASN A 183 41.23 15.85 -13.40
N TYR A 184 40.53 16.91 -12.98
CA TYR A 184 39.32 16.82 -12.18
C TYR A 184 38.19 16.07 -12.91
N GLU A 185 38.01 16.29 -14.22
CA GLU A 185 36.98 15.62 -15.03
C GLU A 185 37.13 14.09 -15.03
N VAL A 186 38.36 13.59 -15.18
CA VAL A 186 38.66 12.14 -15.08
C VAL A 186 38.35 11.60 -13.68
N GLN A 187 38.62 12.36 -12.62
CA GLN A 187 38.29 11.95 -11.25
C GLN A 187 36.77 11.89 -11.04
N THR A 188 36.04 12.89 -11.55
CA THR A 188 34.57 12.96 -11.48
C THR A 188 33.92 11.78 -12.21
N GLU A 189 34.31 11.51 -13.45
CA GLU A 189 33.80 10.35 -14.19
C GLU A 189 34.20 9.02 -13.55
N ALA A 190 35.35 8.94 -12.87
CA ALA A 190 35.74 7.75 -12.12
C ALA A 190 34.82 7.50 -10.91
N VAL A 191 34.37 8.54 -10.21
CA VAL A 191 33.39 8.41 -9.12
C VAL A 191 32.03 7.95 -9.64
N LYS A 192 31.54 8.55 -10.72
CA LYS A 192 30.27 8.16 -11.35
C LYS A 192 30.31 6.70 -11.80
N ALA A 193 31.36 6.30 -12.51
CA ALA A 193 31.51 4.93 -12.99
C ALA A 193 31.72 3.91 -11.87
N MET A 194 32.47 4.27 -10.82
CA MET A 194 32.61 3.42 -9.64
C MET A 194 31.27 3.24 -8.92
N THR A 195 30.48 4.31 -8.79
CA THR A 195 29.17 4.27 -8.14
C THR A 195 28.22 3.34 -8.90
N ALA A 196 28.02 3.59 -10.18
CA ALA A 196 27.17 2.74 -11.03
C ALA A 196 27.61 1.27 -11.03
N PHE A 197 28.93 1.00 -11.03
CA PHE A 197 29.45 -0.37 -10.95
C PHE A 197 29.15 -1.06 -9.61
N LEU A 198 29.22 -0.34 -8.50
CA LEU A 198 28.87 -0.91 -7.20
C LEU A 198 27.36 -1.13 -7.10
N SER A 199 26.55 -0.16 -7.51
CA SER A 199 25.08 -0.25 -7.54
C SER A 199 24.61 -1.46 -8.37
N ALA A 200 25.18 -1.67 -9.57
CA ALA A 200 24.85 -2.81 -10.43
C ALA A 200 25.30 -4.20 -9.88
N ASN A 201 26.03 -4.23 -8.76
CA ASN A 201 26.57 -5.45 -8.16
C ASN A 201 26.16 -5.63 -6.68
N ASP A 202 25.02 -5.05 -6.29
CA ASP A 202 24.40 -5.11 -4.96
C ASP A 202 24.33 -6.52 -4.35
N ASN A 203 24.02 -7.52 -5.18
CA ASN A 203 23.83 -8.92 -4.79
C ASN A 203 25.14 -9.70 -4.61
N SER A 204 26.30 -9.06 -4.82
CA SER A 204 27.63 -9.69 -4.80
C SER A 204 28.51 -9.17 -3.65
N PRO A 205 28.25 -9.55 -2.38
CA PRO A 205 28.96 -9.00 -1.22
C PRO A 205 30.48 -9.22 -1.24
N ASN A 206 30.93 -10.36 -1.81
CA ASN A 206 32.35 -10.67 -1.98
C ASN A 206 33.05 -9.75 -2.99
N LEU A 207 32.33 -9.29 -4.02
CA LEU A 207 32.83 -8.32 -4.99
C LEU A 207 32.92 -6.95 -4.34
N LEU A 208 31.81 -6.50 -3.74
CA LEU A 208 31.71 -5.20 -3.06
C LEU A 208 32.79 -5.01 -2.00
N ALA A 209 33.12 -6.07 -1.24
CA ALA A 209 34.17 -6.05 -0.23
C ALA A 209 35.56 -5.67 -0.78
N GLN A 210 35.84 -5.92 -2.07
CA GLN A 210 37.13 -5.64 -2.70
C GLN A 210 37.31 -4.16 -3.05
N PHE A 211 36.24 -3.35 -3.09
CA PHE A 211 36.29 -1.94 -3.48
C PHE A 211 36.24 -0.97 -2.28
N LYS A 212 36.13 -1.51 -1.06
CA LYS A 212 36.02 -0.71 0.18
C LYS A 212 37.17 0.28 0.36
N ASP A 213 38.37 -0.01 -0.12
CA ASP A 213 39.55 0.86 -0.03
C ASP A 213 39.47 2.10 -0.94
N LEU A 214 38.53 2.15 -1.89
CA LEU A 214 38.33 3.28 -2.82
C LEU A 214 37.28 4.29 -2.34
N ILE A 215 36.55 3.98 -1.26
CA ILE A 215 35.54 4.88 -0.68
C ILE A 215 36.15 6.18 -0.10
N PRO A 216 37.25 6.15 0.67
CA PRO A 216 37.81 7.39 1.21
C PRO A 216 38.28 8.39 0.13
N PRO A 217 39.01 7.97 -0.94
CA PRO A 217 39.34 8.86 -2.05
C PRO A 217 38.11 9.43 -2.77
N LEU A 218 37.03 8.64 -2.90
CA LEU A 218 35.75 9.10 -3.45
C LEU A 218 35.16 10.23 -2.60
N ILE A 219 35.02 10.05 -1.28
CA ILE A 219 34.49 11.07 -0.37
C ILE A 219 35.35 12.35 -0.39
N GLN A 220 36.68 12.19 -0.49
CA GLN A 220 37.58 13.34 -0.60
C GLN A 220 37.28 14.19 -1.84
N LEU A 221 36.98 13.56 -2.98
CA LEU A 221 36.61 14.28 -4.20
C LEU A 221 35.25 14.96 -4.06
N ILE A 222 34.26 14.30 -3.46
CA ILE A 222 32.96 14.91 -3.17
C ILE A 222 33.13 16.17 -2.33
N ASN A 223 33.96 16.12 -1.28
CA ASN A 223 34.24 17.30 -0.46
C ASN A 223 34.89 18.45 -1.25
N VAL A 224 35.69 18.16 -2.29
CA VAL A 224 36.18 19.21 -3.21
C VAL A 224 35.02 19.82 -3.98
N SER A 225 34.13 18.99 -4.55
CA SER A 225 32.97 19.48 -5.30
C SER A 225 32.05 20.36 -4.47
N VAL A 226 31.73 19.94 -3.24
CA VAL A 226 30.92 20.73 -2.29
C VAL A 226 31.60 22.06 -1.97
N SER A 227 32.92 22.06 -1.78
CA SER A 227 33.66 23.30 -1.48
C SER A 227 33.68 24.28 -2.66
N THR A 228 33.56 23.79 -3.90
CA THR A 228 33.52 24.61 -5.11
C THR A 228 32.11 24.97 -5.56
N GLN A 229 31.08 24.26 -5.10
CA GLN A 229 29.68 24.40 -5.50
C GLN A 229 29.47 24.35 -7.02
N ASP A 230 30.19 23.45 -7.70
CA ASP A 230 30.25 23.39 -9.18
C ASP A 230 29.44 22.21 -9.76
N ASP A 231 29.54 21.02 -9.18
CA ASP A 231 28.86 19.79 -9.67
C ASP A 231 28.29 18.95 -8.50
N ASP A 232 26.98 19.05 -8.28
CA ASP A 232 26.24 18.35 -7.23
C ASP A 232 26.08 16.83 -7.50
N SER A 233 26.32 16.39 -8.74
CA SER A 233 26.17 14.99 -9.13
C SER A 233 27.07 14.05 -8.34
N LEU A 234 28.22 14.53 -7.86
CA LEU A 234 29.12 13.75 -7.03
C LEU A 234 28.54 13.48 -5.63
N LEU A 235 27.77 14.40 -5.08
CA LEU A 235 27.07 14.18 -3.80
C LEU A 235 25.86 13.25 -4.02
N LYS A 236 25.17 13.39 -5.15
CA LYS A 236 24.11 12.46 -5.59
C LYS A 236 24.62 11.02 -5.75
N CYS A 237 25.85 10.82 -6.24
CA CYS A 237 26.47 9.48 -6.25
C CYS A 237 26.64 8.88 -4.84
N LEU A 238 26.86 9.70 -3.80
CA LEU A 238 26.93 9.18 -2.43
C LEU A 238 25.55 8.78 -1.90
N ILE A 239 24.49 9.49 -2.30
CA ILE A 239 23.10 9.11 -2.03
C ILE A 239 22.79 7.78 -2.73
N GLU A 240 23.15 7.63 -4.01
CA GLU A 240 22.95 6.39 -4.77
C GLU A 240 23.68 5.18 -4.13
N LEU A 241 24.90 5.38 -3.60
CA LEU A 241 25.61 4.35 -2.84
C LEU A 241 24.93 4.01 -1.51
N ALA A 242 24.36 5.02 -0.83
CA ALA A 242 23.60 4.82 0.39
C ALA A 242 22.30 4.07 0.12
N GLU A 243 21.64 4.34 -1.01
CA GLU A 243 20.39 3.71 -1.42
C GLU A 243 20.60 2.24 -1.83
N ASN A 244 21.48 2.00 -2.81
CA ASN A 244 21.59 0.70 -3.46
C ASN A 244 22.57 -0.25 -2.76
N VAL A 245 23.66 0.26 -2.17
CA VAL A 245 24.74 -0.57 -1.59
C VAL A 245 25.29 -0.04 -0.25
N PRO A 246 24.42 0.26 0.73
CA PRO A 246 24.83 0.94 1.98
C PRO A 246 25.92 0.19 2.75
N LYS A 247 25.93 -1.15 2.69
CA LYS A 247 26.92 -2.01 3.39
C LYS A 247 28.37 -1.77 2.93
N VAL A 248 28.60 -1.15 1.76
CA VAL A 248 29.94 -0.75 1.31
C VAL A 248 30.50 0.39 2.17
N LEU A 249 29.63 1.28 2.66
CA LEU A 249 29.99 2.43 3.48
C LEU A 249 30.26 2.06 4.95
N ARG A 250 29.87 0.84 5.38
CA ARG A 250 29.97 0.34 6.77
C ARG A 250 31.31 0.61 7.46
N SER A 251 32.43 0.35 6.77
CA SER A 251 33.76 0.55 7.36
C SER A 251 34.22 2.01 7.43
N HIS A 252 33.49 2.93 6.81
CA HIS A 252 33.84 4.33 6.62
C HIS A 252 32.82 5.30 7.20
N MET A 253 31.89 4.82 8.04
CA MET A 253 30.87 5.65 8.71
C MET A 253 31.49 6.80 9.51
N GLU A 254 32.66 6.59 10.12
CA GLU A 254 33.45 7.61 10.82
C GLU A 254 34.00 8.73 9.90
N THR A 255 33.94 8.53 8.59
CA THR A 255 34.30 9.53 7.56
C THR A 255 33.05 10.16 6.96
N VAL A 256 32.07 9.33 6.59
CA VAL A 256 30.81 9.76 5.93
C VAL A 256 30.01 10.68 6.84
N PHE A 257 29.72 10.27 8.08
CA PHE A 257 28.89 11.07 9.00
C PHE A 257 29.48 12.45 9.30
N PRO A 258 30.76 12.58 9.70
CA PRO A 258 31.36 13.90 9.92
C PRO A 258 31.43 14.76 8.67
N PHE A 259 31.59 14.15 7.49
CA PHE A 259 31.53 14.87 6.21
C PHE A 259 30.13 15.45 6.00
N CYS A 260 29.09 14.64 6.04
CA CYS A 260 27.70 15.10 5.86
C CYS A 260 27.31 16.15 6.92
N LEU A 261 27.66 15.94 8.19
CA LEU A 261 27.43 16.92 9.26
C LEU A 261 28.09 18.27 8.96
N LYS A 262 29.31 18.26 8.43
CA LYS A 262 30.00 19.49 8.02
C LYS A 262 29.22 20.21 6.91
N VAL A 263 28.75 19.49 5.89
CA VAL A 263 27.95 20.05 4.80
C VAL A 263 26.66 20.67 5.32
N VAL A 264 25.88 19.91 6.10
CA VAL A 264 24.60 20.38 6.65
C VAL A 264 24.75 21.65 7.52
N SER A 265 25.83 21.70 8.32
CA SER A 265 26.10 22.82 9.24
C SER A 265 26.69 24.08 8.59
N ASP A 266 27.11 24.02 7.33
CA ASP A 266 27.80 25.13 6.66
C ASP A 266 26.80 26.08 5.99
N CYS A 267 26.37 27.12 6.73
CA CYS A 267 25.45 28.15 6.24
C CYS A 267 26.03 29.03 5.10
N SER A 268 27.25 28.78 4.61
CA SER A 268 27.79 29.44 3.41
C SER A 268 27.50 28.68 2.11
N LEU A 269 27.02 27.44 2.21
CA LEU A 269 26.54 26.66 1.07
C LEU A 269 25.09 27.04 0.74
N GLU A 270 24.73 26.90 -0.53
CA GLU A 270 23.33 26.98 -0.95
C GLU A 270 22.50 25.84 -0.33
N ASP A 271 21.20 26.09 -0.17
CA ASP A 271 20.27 25.18 0.52
C ASP A 271 20.27 23.78 -0.11
N SER A 272 20.28 23.70 -1.44
CA SER A 272 20.34 22.44 -2.19
C SER A 272 21.51 21.54 -1.76
N TRP A 273 22.70 22.09 -1.52
CA TRP A 273 23.87 21.32 -1.07
C TRP A 273 23.73 20.81 0.36
N ARG A 274 23.14 21.64 1.24
CA ARG A 274 22.89 21.27 2.65
C ARG A 274 21.83 20.18 2.73
N GLN A 275 20.77 20.30 1.94
CA GLN A 275 19.71 19.32 1.78
C GLN A 275 20.26 17.99 1.24
N LEU A 276 21.04 17.99 0.16
CA LEU A 276 21.70 16.76 -0.35
C LEU A 276 22.65 16.13 0.68
N GLY A 277 23.35 16.95 1.48
CA GLY A 277 24.21 16.45 2.56
C GLY A 277 23.42 15.77 3.68
N LEU A 278 22.22 16.28 3.99
CA LEU A 278 21.28 15.68 4.93
C LEU A 278 20.67 14.39 4.35
N GLU A 279 20.27 14.42 3.08
CA GLU A 279 19.66 13.29 2.38
C GLU A 279 20.53 12.03 2.45
N VAL A 280 21.85 12.13 2.28
CA VAL A 280 22.77 10.98 2.47
C VAL A 280 22.56 10.27 3.81
N ILE A 281 22.35 11.02 4.90
CA ILE A 281 22.13 10.44 6.23
C ILE A 281 20.73 9.86 6.36
N VAL A 282 19.72 10.54 5.81
CA VAL A 282 18.33 10.07 5.80
C VAL A 282 18.22 8.76 5.03
N THR A 283 18.71 8.71 3.78
CA THR A 283 18.75 7.51 2.95
C THR A 283 19.47 6.36 3.65
N LEU A 284 20.64 6.60 4.25
CA LEU A 284 21.35 5.56 5.02
C LEU A 284 20.54 5.03 6.20
N SER A 285 19.72 5.89 6.81
CA SER A 285 18.86 5.51 7.92
C SER A 285 17.72 4.62 7.44
N GLU A 286 17.14 4.87 6.27
CA GLU A 286 16.07 4.05 5.69
C GLU A 286 16.58 2.72 5.12
N THR A 287 17.72 2.73 4.42
CA THR A 287 18.23 1.54 3.72
C THR A 287 19.13 0.65 4.57
N ALA A 288 19.76 1.21 5.61
CA ALA A 288 20.60 0.47 6.55
C ALA A 288 20.45 0.99 8.00
N PRO A 289 19.23 0.99 8.55
CA PRO A 289 18.92 1.57 9.87
C PRO A 289 19.78 1.00 10.99
N ALA A 290 19.97 -0.32 11.02
CA ALA A 290 20.79 -0.97 12.04
C ALA A 290 22.26 -0.56 11.99
N MET A 291 22.80 -0.32 10.79
CA MET A 291 24.17 0.20 10.61
C MET A 291 24.28 1.63 11.16
N VAL A 292 23.25 2.45 10.97
CA VAL A 292 23.20 3.82 11.51
C VAL A 292 22.99 3.81 13.03
N ARG A 293 22.12 2.96 13.58
CA ARG A 293 21.92 2.79 15.04
C ARG A 293 23.22 2.44 15.76
N LYS A 294 24.07 1.59 15.18
CA LYS A 294 25.43 1.31 15.72
C LYS A 294 26.35 2.53 15.73
N ASN A 295 26.06 3.53 14.91
CA ASN A 295 26.75 4.81 14.82
C ASN A 295 25.95 5.98 15.43
N ALA A 296 24.95 5.69 16.28
CA ALA A 296 24.05 6.70 16.87
C ALA A 296 24.74 7.80 17.69
N LYS A 297 26.03 7.64 18.02
CA LYS A 297 26.86 8.69 18.64
C LYS A 297 26.91 10.01 17.84
N PHE A 298 26.53 10.00 16.56
CA PHE A 298 26.42 11.20 15.72
C PHE A 298 25.07 11.90 15.82
N MET A 299 24.01 11.23 16.31
CA MET A 299 22.67 11.82 16.45
C MET A 299 22.61 13.06 17.34
N PRO A 300 23.36 13.16 18.47
CA PRO A 300 23.44 14.40 19.25
C PRO A 300 24.01 15.60 18.48
N LEU A 301 24.76 15.36 17.38
CA LEU A 301 25.32 16.41 16.53
C LEU A 301 24.40 16.72 15.35
N LEU A 302 23.72 15.71 14.81
CA LEU A 302 22.83 15.83 13.66
C LEU A 302 21.53 16.56 14.01
N VAL A 303 20.83 16.09 15.05
CA VAL A 303 19.49 16.60 15.39
C VAL A 303 19.47 18.12 15.59
N PRO A 304 20.45 18.75 16.28
CA PRO A 304 20.50 20.21 16.35
C PRO A 304 20.67 20.92 14.99
N GLN A 305 21.34 20.31 14.00
CA GLN A 305 21.49 20.89 12.66
C GLN A 305 20.19 20.82 11.87
N VAL A 306 19.48 19.68 11.96
CA VAL A 306 18.15 19.52 11.36
C VAL A 306 17.18 20.54 11.96
N LEU A 307 17.14 20.65 13.29
CA LEU A 307 16.32 21.66 13.97
C LEU A 307 16.71 23.10 13.62
N ALA A 308 18.00 23.37 13.36
CA ALA A 308 18.43 24.69 12.91
C ALA A 308 17.97 25.01 11.47
N MET A 309 17.90 24.02 10.59
CA MET A 309 17.30 24.17 9.25
C MET A 309 15.78 24.43 9.34
N MET A 310 15.07 23.80 10.27
CA MET A 310 13.64 24.07 10.53
C MET A 310 13.35 25.49 11.02
N VAL A 311 14.35 26.20 11.55
CA VAL A 311 14.23 27.60 12.01
C VAL A 311 14.40 28.60 10.86
N ASP A 312 14.85 28.15 9.69
CA ASP A 312 15.14 28.97 8.51
C ASP A 312 13.85 29.39 7.79
N LEU A 313 13.11 30.30 8.41
CA LEU A 313 11.81 30.79 7.96
C LEU A 313 11.85 32.31 7.76
N GLU A 314 11.27 32.78 6.66
CA GLU A 314 11.11 34.20 6.39
C GLU A 314 9.87 34.80 7.10
N GLU A 315 9.89 36.11 7.36
CA GLU A 315 8.76 36.84 7.94
C GLU A 315 7.93 37.47 6.83
N GLU A 316 6.69 37.02 6.68
CA GLU A 316 5.73 37.52 5.70
C GLU A 316 4.59 38.28 6.39
N PRO A 317 4.43 39.60 6.14
CA PRO A 317 3.46 40.43 6.85
C PRO A 317 1.98 40.02 6.71
N ASP A 318 1.59 39.46 5.57
CA ASP A 318 0.19 39.11 5.24
C ASP A 318 -0.09 37.60 5.27
N TRP A 319 0.87 36.80 5.75
CA TRP A 319 0.80 35.34 5.80
C TRP A 319 -0.53 34.83 6.35
N SER A 320 -1.03 35.41 7.44
CA SER A 320 -2.25 34.94 8.13
C SER A 320 -3.55 35.12 7.35
N MET A 321 -3.55 35.98 6.32
CA MET A 321 -4.71 36.38 5.54
C MET A 321 -4.71 35.84 4.10
N GLN A 322 -3.61 35.19 3.67
CA GLN A 322 -3.54 34.55 2.36
C GLN A 322 -4.49 33.35 2.29
N ASP A 323 -5.22 33.23 1.18
CA ASP A 323 -6.17 32.15 0.92
C ASP A 323 -5.50 30.91 0.28
N GLU A 324 -4.32 31.06 -0.32
CA GLU A 324 -3.56 29.99 -1.00
C GLU A 324 -2.11 29.95 -0.44
N PRO A 325 -1.54 28.76 -0.16
CA PRO A 325 -0.11 28.63 0.12
C PRO A 325 0.72 28.97 -1.14
N GLU A 326 1.86 29.65 -0.97
CA GLU A 326 2.75 29.96 -2.09
C GLU A 326 3.53 28.69 -2.51
N GLU A 327 3.59 28.41 -3.82
CA GLU A 327 4.32 27.25 -4.38
C GLU A 327 5.83 27.29 -4.06
N GLU A 328 6.40 28.47 -3.81
CA GLU A 328 7.83 28.66 -3.50
C GLU A 328 8.26 28.09 -2.13
N ASP A 329 7.32 27.73 -1.24
CA ASP A 329 7.64 27.23 0.11
C ASP A 329 8.17 25.77 0.09
N THR A 330 7.91 24.97 -0.95
CA THR A 330 8.14 23.51 -0.97
C THR A 330 9.61 23.10 -0.91
N ASP A 331 10.51 23.93 -1.45
CA ASP A 331 11.95 23.62 -1.56
C ASP A 331 12.79 24.25 -0.43
N SER A 332 12.13 24.86 0.56
CA SER A 332 12.81 25.54 1.65
C SER A 332 13.55 24.56 2.59
N ASN A 333 14.64 25.03 3.20
CA ASN A 333 15.34 24.29 4.26
C ASN A 333 14.42 23.80 5.37
N ALA A 334 13.38 24.59 5.71
CA ALA A 334 12.50 24.27 6.81
C ALA A 334 11.66 23.01 6.52
N ILE A 335 11.09 22.92 5.31
CA ILE A 335 10.29 21.77 4.90
C ILE A 335 11.18 20.54 4.67
N ALA A 336 12.31 20.70 3.99
CA ALA A 336 13.26 19.61 3.77
C ALA A 336 13.76 19.01 5.09
N ALA A 337 14.03 19.86 6.09
CA ALA A 337 14.48 19.40 7.40
C ALA A 337 13.37 18.79 8.26
N GLU A 338 12.13 19.27 8.14
CA GLU A 338 10.97 18.66 8.78
C GLU A 338 10.75 17.23 8.24
N SER A 339 10.71 17.08 6.92
CA SER A 339 10.60 15.78 6.26
C SER A 339 11.76 14.85 6.62
N ALA A 340 12.99 15.36 6.65
CA ALA A 340 14.15 14.58 7.06
C ALA A 340 14.06 14.13 8.53
N LEU A 341 13.53 14.96 9.44
CA LEU A 341 13.38 14.60 10.85
C LEU A 341 12.39 13.46 11.04
N ASP A 342 11.28 13.51 10.32
CA ASP A 342 10.26 12.45 10.29
C ASP A 342 10.84 11.14 9.75
N ARG A 343 11.41 11.16 8.53
CA ARG A 343 12.08 10.00 7.93
C ARG A 343 13.16 9.39 8.82
N LEU A 344 13.98 10.22 9.48
CA LEU A 344 14.96 9.74 10.46
C LEU A 344 14.32 9.10 11.70
N ALA A 345 13.22 9.67 12.21
CA ALA A 345 12.49 9.14 13.35
C ALA A 345 11.85 7.79 13.01
N CYS A 346 11.19 7.68 11.85
CA CYS A 346 10.56 6.45 11.38
C CYS A 346 11.60 5.35 11.12
N ALA A 347 12.73 5.69 10.50
CA ALA A 347 13.75 4.69 10.16
C ALA A 347 14.59 4.21 11.36
N LEU A 348 14.95 5.11 12.30
CA LEU A 348 15.84 4.78 13.43
C LEU A 348 15.11 4.47 14.74
N GLY A 349 13.81 4.77 14.79
CA GLY A 349 12.94 4.58 15.94
C GLY A 349 13.17 5.58 17.09
N GLY A 350 12.12 5.78 17.90
CA GLY A 350 12.16 6.71 19.02
C GLY A 350 13.13 6.35 20.15
N LYS A 351 13.59 5.09 20.28
CA LYS A 351 14.68 4.74 21.21
C LYS A 351 15.97 5.51 20.87
N THR A 352 16.22 5.73 19.58
CA THR A 352 17.44 6.38 19.06
C THR A 352 17.26 7.90 18.95
N MET A 353 16.14 8.35 18.35
CA MET A 353 15.97 9.75 17.96
C MET A 353 15.40 10.64 19.06
N LEU A 354 14.36 10.17 19.76
CA LEU A 354 13.59 10.96 20.72
C LEU A 354 14.43 11.62 21.83
N PRO A 355 15.44 10.96 22.45
CA PRO A 355 16.23 11.59 23.51
C PRO A 355 16.95 12.87 23.06
N HIS A 356 17.37 12.92 21.79
CA HIS A 356 18.08 14.05 21.22
C HIS A 356 17.12 15.19 20.87
N ILE A 357 15.94 14.87 20.36
CA ILE A 357 14.87 15.85 20.09
C ILE A 357 14.43 16.52 21.41
N LEU A 358 14.11 15.71 22.44
CA LEU A 358 13.69 16.19 23.75
C LEU A 358 14.76 17.01 24.49
N SER A 359 16.03 16.86 24.14
CA SER A 359 17.11 17.68 24.72
C SER A 359 17.15 19.12 24.19
N ASN A 360 16.60 19.35 22.99
CA ASN A 360 16.63 20.64 22.30
C ASN A 360 15.28 21.37 22.36
N VAL A 361 14.18 20.65 22.10
CA VAL A 361 12.82 21.21 21.98
C VAL A 361 12.40 22.11 23.15
N PRO A 362 12.63 21.78 24.43
CA PRO A 362 12.22 22.64 25.54
C PRO A 362 12.87 24.03 25.52
N GLN A 363 14.12 24.14 25.06
CA GLN A 363 14.82 25.43 24.95
C GLN A 363 14.30 26.25 23.77
N MET A 364 13.99 25.57 22.65
CA MET A 364 13.43 26.20 21.46
C MET A 364 12.03 26.76 21.73
N LEU A 365 11.18 26.02 22.42
CA LEU A 365 9.84 26.46 22.85
C LEU A 365 9.88 27.73 23.73
N GLN A 366 10.92 27.88 24.56
CA GLN A 366 11.09 29.04 25.44
C GLN A 366 11.82 30.23 24.79
N ASN A 367 12.20 30.13 23.52
CA ASN A 367 12.94 31.18 22.83
C ASN A 367 12.04 32.38 22.49
N ASP A 368 12.59 33.59 22.59
CA ASP A 368 11.90 34.83 22.24
C ASP A 368 11.60 34.92 20.73
N ASP A 369 12.48 34.35 19.89
CA ASP A 369 12.26 34.26 18.45
C ASP A 369 11.19 33.22 18.12
N TRP A 370 10.15 33.65 17.42
CA TRP A 370 9.00 32.82 17.09
C TRP A 370 9.37 31.63 16.19
N ARG A 371 10.42 31.77 15.37
CA ARG A 371 10.88 30.71 14.45
C ARG A 371 11.33 29.46 15.21
N TYR A 372 11.99 29.65 16.35
CA TYR A 372 12.40 28.55 17.22
C TYR A 372 11.18 27.85 17.85
N ARG A 373 10.19 28.62 18.31
CA ARG A 373 8.96 28.06 18.87
C ARG A 373 8.16 27.29 17.82
N HIS A 374 8.07 27.84 16.62
CA HIS A 374 7.48 27.19 15.45
C HIS A 374 8.18 25.87 15.13
N ALA A 375 9.50 25.91 14.87
CA ALA A 375 10.30 24.74 14.55
C ALA A 375 10.21 23.64 15.63
N ALA A 376 10.15 24.02 16.90
CA ALA A 376 10.00 23.06 18.00
C ALA A 376 8.64 22.34 17.99
N LEU A 377 7.56 23.02 17.60
CA LEU A 377 6.23 22.42 17.47
C LEU A 377 6.17 21.51 16.25
N MET A 378 6.70 21.94 15.11
CA MET A 378 6.80 21.11 13.90
C MET A 378 7.69 19.89 14.13
N ALA A 379 8.77 20.02 14.91
CA ALA A 379 9.62 18.88 15.27
C ALA A 379 8.90 17.85 16.16
N ILE A 380 7.97 18.30 17.02
CA ILE A 380 7.12 17.38 17.79
C ILE A 380 6.12 16.66 16.85
N SER A 381 5.57 17.37 15.86
CA SER A 381 4.72 16.75 14.83
C SER A 381 5.50 15.69 14.06
N ALA A 382 6.64 16.07 13.47
CA ALA A 382 7.44 15.22 12.59
C ALA A 382 7.97 13.96 13.28
N CYS A 383 8.32 14.01 14.57
CA CYS A 383 8.82 12.82 15.24
C CYS A 383 7.72 11.91 15.82
N GLY A 384 6.45 12.31 15.73
CA GLY A 384 5.33 11.64 16.38
C GLY A 384 5.18 10.18 15.93
N GLU A 385 5.09 9.97 14.62
CA GLU A 385 4.96 8.65 13.97
C GLU A 385 6.13 7.72 14.34
N GLY A 386 7.37 8.11 14.02
CA GLY A 386 8.55 7.29 14.28
C GLY A 386 8.94 7.10 15.76
N CYS A 387 8.43 7.96 16.66
CA CYS A 387 8.71 7.88 18.10
C CYS A 387 7.48 7.49 18.94
N HIS A 388 6.38 7.04 18.31
CA HIS A 388 5.08 6.91 18.97
C HIS A 388 5.16 6.05 20.23
N GLN A 389 5.75 4.85 20.15
CA GLN A 389 5.83 3.90 21.27
C GLN A 389 6.49 4.52 22.52
N GLN A 390 7.59 5.27 22.36
CA GLN A 390 8.29 5.88 23.49
C GLN A 390 7.57 7.13 24.00
N MET A 391 6.94 7.89 23.09
CA MET A 391 6.19 9.10 23.44
C MET A 391 4.90 8.79 24.20
N GLU A 392 4.26 7.63 24.01
CA GLU A 392 3.01 7.25 24.69
C GLU A 392 3.04 7.46 26.21
N THR A 393 4.19 7.15 26.82
CA THR A 393 4.39 7.24 28.28
C THR A 393 4.44 8.69 28.80
N MET A 394 4.68 9.66 27.92
CA MET A 394 4.86 11.06 28.24
C MET A 394 3.90 12.00 27.50
N LEU A 395 2.92 11.46 26.76
CA LEU A 395 1.92 12.25 26.02
C LEU A 395 1.25 13.33 26.87
N GLY A 396 0.97 13.05 28.14
CA GLY A 396 0.39 14.05 29.05
C GLY A 396 1.28 15.29 29.24
N ASN A 397 2.60 15.08 29.35
CA ASN A 397 3.56 16.18 29.47
C ASN A 397 3.74 16.92 28.14
N VAL A 398 3.77 16.19 27.03
CA VAL A 398 3.88 16.76 25.67
C VAL A 398 2.67 17.66 25.38
N LEU A 399 1.46 17.17 25.64
CA LEU A 399 0.23 17.94 25.51
C LEU A 399 0.26 19.21 26.38
N GLU A 400 0.65 19.10 27.65
CA GLU A 400 0.75 20.26 28.54
C GLU A 400 1.80 21.28 28.09
N ALA A 401 2.84 20.85 27.38
CA ALA A 401 3.83 21.73 26.79
C ALA A 401 3.30 22.46 25.54
N ILE A 402 2.47 21.82 24.71
CA ILE A 402 1.97 22.40 23.45
C ILE A 402 0.80 23.37 23.69
N LEU A 403 -0.15 23.01 24.56
CA LEU A 403 -1.41 23.78 24.74
C LEU A 403 -1.25 25.30 24.92
N PRO A 404 -0.24 25.82 25.66
CA PRO A 404 -0.03 27.26 25.79
C PRO A 404 0.21 27.98 24.46
N TYR A 405 0.80 27.30 23.46
CA TYR A 405 1.17 27.89 22.17
C TYR A 405 -0.01 28.11 21.22
N LEU A 406 -1.19 27.56 21.51
CA LEU A 406 -2.44 27.95 20.83
C LEU A 406 -2.80 29.43 21.08
N LYS A 407 -2.18 30.06 22.08
CA LYS A 407 -2.35 31.48 22.43
C LYS A 407 -1.06 32.28 22.24
N ASP A 408 -0.09 31.75 21.51
CA ASP A 408 1.16 32.47 21.22
C ASP A 408 0.86 33.80 20.50
N PRO A 409 1.62 34.88 20.78
CA PRO A 409 1.44 36.15 20.07
C PRO A 409 1.63 36.03 18.56
N HIS A 410 2.41 35.06 18.08
CA HIS A 410 2.70 34.90 16.66
C HIS A 410 1.71 33.92 15.98
N PRO A 411 1.06 34.30 14.86
CA PRO A 411 0.09 33.44 14.19
C PRO A 411 0.70 32.13 13.65
N ARG A 412 1.92 32.15 13.09
CA ARG A 412 2.59 30.92 12.62
C ARG A 412 2.87 29.94 13.77
N VAL A 413 3.15 30.42 14.98
CA VAL A 413 3.36 29.52 16.14
C VAL A 413 2.04 28.89 16.58
N ARG A 414 0.93 29.65 16.54
CA ARG A 414 -0.40 29.09 16.80
C ARG A 414 -0.81 28.07 15.75
N TYR A 415 -0.47 28.31 14.48
CA TYR A 415 -0.64 27.33 13.41
C TYR A 415 0.17 26.06 13.69
N ALA A 416 1.47 26.16 13.97
CA ALA A 416 2.30 24.98 14.31
C ALA A 416 1.79 24.23 15.55
N ALA A 417 1.18 24.92 16.52
CA ALA A 417 0.55 24.27 17.67
C ALA A 417 -0.70 23.47 17.28
N CYS A 418 -1.51 23.98 16.34
CA CYS A 418 -2.60 23.21 15.74
C CYS A 418 -2.07 22.01 14.95
N ASN A 419 -0.99 22.19 14.18
CA ASN A 419 -0.34 21.10 13.43
C ASN A 419 0.08 19.97 14.37
N ALA A 420 0.83 20.30 15.42
CA ALA A 420 1.29 19.32 16.41
C ALA A 420 0.13 18.59 17.10
N LEU A 421 -0.94 19.29 17.48
CA LEU A 421 -2.10 18.63 18.09
C LEU A 421 -2.87 17.76 17.09
N GLY A 422 -3.00 18.20 15.83
CA GLY A 422 -3.64 17.43 14.77
C GLY A 422 -2.87 16.16 14.45
N GLN A 423 -1.57 16.28 14.18
CA GLN A 423 -0.70 15.14 13.90
C GLN A 423 -0.68 14.15 15.08
N MET A 424 -0.59 14.64 16.32
CA MET A 424 -0.70 13.77 17.50
C MET A 424 -2.05 13.06 17.64
N CYS A 425 -3.14 13.59 17.06
CA CYS A 425 -4.41 12.86 17.03
C CYS A 425 -4.34 11.66 16.09
N THR A 426 -3.63 11.79 14.97
CA THR A 426 -3.41 10.70 14.01
C THR A 426 -2.40 9.69 14.57
N ASP A 427 -1.17 10.10 14.90
CA ASP A 427 -0.08 9.19 15.27
C ASP A 427 -0.34 8.38 16.55
N PHE A 428 -1.15 8.93 17.46
CA PHE A 428 -1.48 8.32 18.75
C PHE A 428 -2.96 7.93 18.88
N GLY A 429 -3.69 7.91 17.75
CA GLY A 429 -5.07 7.45 17.68
C GLY A 429 -5.21 5.96 17.98
N PRO A 430 -6.27 5.50 18.68
CA PRO A 430 -7.31 6.24 19.40
C PRO A 430 -6.92 6.56 20.87
N LEU A 431 -5.69 6.24 21.30
CA LEU A 431 -5.24 6.36 22.69
C LEU A 431 -5.26 7.82 23.17
N PHE A 432 -4.84 8.74 22.31
CA PHE A 432 -4.76 10.17 22.60
C PHE A 432 -6.15 10.76 22.86
N GLN A 433 -7.12 10.42 22.01
CA GLN A 433 -8.52 10.78 22.12
C GLN A 433 -9.08 10.22 23.42
N LYS A 434 -8.86 8.93 23.70
CA LYS A 434 -9.32 8.27 24.93
C LYS A 434 -8.84 8.95 26.22
N LYS A 435 -7.60 9.47 26.23
CA LYS A 435 -6.99 10.04 27.44
C LYS A 435 -7.20 11.54 27.60
N PHE A 436 -7.22 12.29 26.51
CA PHE A 436 -7.01 13.74 26.55
C PHE A 436 -8.15 14.57 25.94
N HIS A 437 -9.25 13.95 25.52
CA HIS A 437 -10.42 14.62 24.94
C HIS A 437 -10.92 15.83 25.77
N GLU A 438 -10.88 15.77 27.11
CA GLU A 438 -11.35 16.85 27.99
C GLU A 438 -10.54 18.15 27.86
N LYS A 439 -9.26 18.06 27.49
CA LYS A 439 -8.39 19.22 27.26
C LYS A 439 -8.35 19.61 25.78
N LEU A 440 -8.30 18.62 24.89
CA LEU A 440 -8.17 18.82 23.44
C LEU A 440 -9.38 19.55 22.85
N VAL A 441 -10.59 19.02 23.06
CA VAL A 441 -11.80 19.55 22.43
C VAL A 441 -12.01 21.03 22.78
N PRO A 442 -12.00 21.45 24.07
CA PRO A 442 -12.19 22.87 24.37
C PRO A 442 -11.08 23.77 23.81
N SER A 443 -9.85 23.26 23.72
CA SER A 443 -8.69 24.03 23.24
C SER A 443 -8.76 24.25 21.73
N LEU A 444 -9.09 23.22 20.95
CA LEU A 444 -9.28 23.33 19.50
C LEU A 444 -10.50 24.21 19.17
N LEU A 445 -11.62 24.06 19.88
CA LEU A 445 -12.79 24.92 19.69
C LEU A 445 -12.51 26.39 20.03
N GLN A 446 -11.59 26.68 20.95
CA GLN A 446 -11.15 28.05 21.24
C GLN A 446 -10.35 28.66 20.08
N VAL A 447 -9.56 27.88 19.34
CA VAL A 447 -8.84 28.38 18.16
C VAL A 447 -9.80 28.85 17.08
N LEU A 448 -10.97 28.21 16.98
CA LEU A 448 -12.01 28.60 16.03
C LEU A 448 -12.60 29.99 16.29
N ASP A 449 -12.32 30.62 17.43
CA ASP A 449 -12.73 31.99 17.72
C ASP A 449 -11.76 33.06 17.13
N ASP A 450 -10.60 32.66 16.59
CA ASP A 450 -9.58 33.57 16.06
C ASP A 450 -9.90 34.11 14.66
N ASN A 451 -10.93 34.94 14.60
CA ASN A 451 -11.41 35.55 13.35
C ASN A 451 -10.40 36.50 12.69
N ALA A 452 -9.35 36.93 13.41
CA ALA A 452 -8.32 37.81 12.87
C ALA A 452 -7.24 37.05 12.08
N ASN A 453 -7.15 35.72 12.24
CA ASN A 453 -6.12 34.90 11.61
C ASN A 453 -6.77 33.69 10.92
N PRO A 454 -7.37 33.86 9.73
CA PRO A 454 -8.05 32.81 8.99
C PRO A 454 -7.24 31.51 8.82
N ARG A 455 -5.92 31.57 8.55
CA ARG A 455 -5.09 30.36 8.43
C ARG A 455 -5.02 29.55 9.72
N VAL A 456 -4.90 30.23 10.87
CA VAL A 456 -4.89 29.58 12.20
C VAL A 456 -6.26 28.97 12.50
N GLN A 457 -7.33 29.70 12.19
CA GLN A 457 -8.71 29.24 12.37
C GLN A 457 -9.01 27.99 11.53
N ALA A 458 -8.63 28.00 10.24
CA ALA A 458 -8.76 26.85 9.35
C ALA A 458 -7.94 25.66 9.87
N HIS A 459 -6.68 25.88 10.23
CA HIS A 459 -5.84 24.77 10.69
C HIS A 459 -6.26 24.20 12.06
N GLY A 460 -6.85 25.02 12.94
CA GLY A 460 -7.51 24.52 14.16
C GLY A 460 -8.73 23.64 13.87
N ALA A 461 -9.46 23.92 12.78
CA ALA A 461 -10.54 23.05 12.30
C ALA A 461 -9.99 21.78 11.62
N ALA A 462 -8.87 21.87 10.89
CA ALA A 462 -8.17 20.70 10.36
C ALA A 462 -7.72 19.74 11.48
N ALA A 463 -7.09 20.25 12.55
CA ALA A 463 -6.75 19.43 13.71
C ALA A 463 -7.97 18.77 14.38
N LEU A 464 -9.16 19.38 14.26
CA LEU A 464 -10.41 18.77 14.74
C LEU A 464 -10.89 17.61 13.85
N VAL A 465 -10.57 17.62 12.55
CA VAL A 465 -10.75 16.46 11.63
C VAL A 465 -9.90 15.29 12.09
N ASN A 466 -8.58 15.50 12.26
CA ASN A 466 -7.68 14.44 12.76
C ASN A 466 -8.15 13.90 14.12
N PHE A 467 -8.67 14.78 14.99
CA PHE A 467 -9.26 14.33 16.24
C PHE A 467 -10.48 13.43 16.01
N SER A 468 -11.45 13.83 15.16
CA SER A 468 -12.70 13.08 14.98
C SER A 468 -12.53 11.76 14.25
N GLU A 469 -11.66 11.66 13.24
CA GLU A 469 -11.44 10.43 12.46
C GLU A 469 -10.97 9.28 13.36
N GLU A 470 -10.03 9.57 14.26
CA GLU A 470 -9.46 8.60 15.20
C GLU A 470 -10.22 8.52 16.55
N CYS A 471 -11.31 9.27 16.71
CA CYS A 471 -12.06 9.31 17.98
C CYS A 471 -13.09 8.18 18.06
N PRO A 472 -13.07 7.35 19.11
CA PRO A 472 -14.15 6.40 19.35
C PRO A 472 -15.49 7.14 19.49
N LYS A 473 -16.51 6.68 18.75
CA LYS A 473 -17.87 7.26 18.73
C LYS A 473 -18.45 7.54 20.12
N ALA A 474 -18.21 6.65 21.09
CA ALA A 474 -18.67 6.80 22.48
C ALA A 474 -18.08 8.03 23.20
N ILE A 475 -16.86 8.45 22.81
CA ILE A 475 -16.20 9.65 23.33
C ILE A 475 -16.68 10.88 22.59
N LEU A 476 -16.68 10.86 21.25
CA LEU A 476 -17.15 11.97 20.43
C LEU A 476 -18.57 12.39 20.82
N SER A 477 -19.45 11.41 21.07
CA SER A 477 -20.84 11.63 21.49
C SER A 477 -21.01 12.51 22.73
N GLN A 478 -20.02 12.55 23.64
CA GLN A 478 -20.06 13.38 24.85
C GLN A 478 -19.85 14.88 24.55
N TYR A 479 -19.17 15.18 23.44
CA TYR A 479 -18.82 16.53 23.02
C TYR A 479 -19.61 17.02 21.80
N LEU A 480 -20.35 16.12 21.15
CA LEU A 480 -21.04 16.35 19.88
C LEU A 480 -21.86 17.65 19.91
N ASP A 481 -22.72 17.86 20.91
CA ASP A 481 -23.53 19.08 21.02
C ASP A 481 -22.70 20.37 21.01
N VAL A 482 -21.58 20.40 21.74
CA VAL A 482 -20.72 21.58 21.88
C VAL A 482 -19.92 21.83 20.61
N ILE A 483 -19.38 20.76 20.01
CA ILE A 483 -18.67 20.83 18.73
C ILE A 483 -19.62 21.36 17.65
N ILE A 484 -20.81 20.77 17.53
CA ILE A 484 -21.82 21.14 16.53
C ILE A 484 -22.28 22.60 16.71
N LEU A 485 -22.51 23.05 17.95
CA LEU A 485 -22.84 24.44 18.23
C LEU A 485 -21.76 25.41 17.74
N LYS A 486 -20.48 25.08 17.97
CA LYS A 486 -19.36 25.90 17.51
C LYS A 486 -19.21 25.86 15.99
N LEU A 487 -19.31 24.69 15.36
CA LEU A 487 -19.24 24.56 13.90
C LEU A 487 -20.38 25.35 13.22
N GLU A 488 -21.61 25.31 13.75
CA GLU A 488 -22.72 26.11 13.22
C GLU A 488 -22.45 27.62 13.35
N GLU A 489 -21.90 28.08 14.47
CA GLU A 489 -21.54 29.48 14.67
C GLU A 489 -20.54 29.96 13.61
N VAL A 490 -19.44 29.21 13.45
CA VAL A 490 -18.36 29.56 12.51
C VAL A 490 -18.84 29.45 11.06
N LEU A 491 -19.55 28.38 10.70
CA LEU A 491 -20.12 28.18 9.36
C LEU A 491 -21.00 29.37 8.97
N ASN A 492 -21.94 29.78 9.83
CA ASN A 492 -22.83 30.91 9.56
C ASN A 492 -22.08 32.25 9.43
N SER A 493 -21.03 32.46 10.24
CA SER A 493 -20.21 33.67 10.16
C SER A 493 -19.41 33.72 8.86
N LYS A 494 -18.74 32.61 8.51
CA LYS A 494 -17.88 32.53 7.32
C LYS A 494 -18.67 32.44 6.02
N PHE A 495 -19.86 31.87 6.06
CA PHE A 495 -20.79 31.93 4.95
C PHE A 495 -21.21 33.38 4.62
N LYS A 496 -21.46 34.22 5.64
CA LYS A 496 -21.71 35.65 5.40
C LYS A 496 -20.47 36.35 4.84
N GLU A 497 -19.29 36.02 5.37
CA GLU A 497 -18.03 36.58 4.89
C GLU A 497 -17.74 36.24 3.43
N LEU A 498 -18.01 35.01 3.00
CA LEU A 498 -17.97 34.59 1.60
C LEU A 498 -18.87 35.47 0.73
N MET A 499 -20.12 35.69 1.15
CA MET A 499 -21.09 36.50 0.40
C MET A 499 -20.70 37.98 0.31
N GLU A 500 -20.02 38.52 1.33
CA GLU A 500 -19.63 39.94 1.41
C GLU A 500 -18.26 40.23 0.79
N LYS A 501 -17.29 39.33 0.95
CA LYS A 501 -15.86 39.55 0.62
C LYS A 501 -15.26 38.51 -0.32
N GLY A 502 -15.91 37.36 -0.52
CA GLY A 502 -15.39 36.26 -1.36
C GLY A 502 -14.39 35.33 -0.67
N THR A 503 -14.11 35.48 0.63
CA THR A 503 -13.16 34.64 1.37
C THR A 503 -13.73 33.24 1.62
N LYS A 504 -12.99 32.19 1.26
CA LYS A 504 -13.49 30.80 1.26
C LYS A 504 -12.73 29.82 2.17
N MET A 505 -11.44 30.03 2.44
CA MET A 505 -10.56 29.06 3.11
C MET A 505 -11.13 28.43 4.39
N VAL A 506 -11.55 29.26 5.36
CA VAL A 506 -12.09 28.75 6.64
C VAL A 506 -13.41 28.01 6.40
N LEU A 507 -14.25 28.48 5.47
CA LEU A 507 -15.52 27.84 5.18
C LEU A 507 -15.32 26.46 4.57
N GLU A 508 -14.37 26.31 3.65
CA GLU A 508 -14.00 25.02 3.07
C GLU A 508 -13.58 24.03 4.15
N GLN A 509 -12.72 24.45 5.07
CA GLN A 509 -12.26 23.57 6.13
C GLN A 509 -13.35 23.22 7.16
N ILE A 510 -14.23 24.17 7.50
CA ILE A 510 -15.34 23.92 8.43
C ILE A 510 -16.35 22.92 7.84
N VAL A 511 -16.59 22.98 6.53
CA VAL A 511 -17.44 21.99 5.82
C VAL A 511 -16.82 20.59 5.90
N THR A 512 -15.52 20.46 5.66
CA THR A 512 -14.80 19.17 5.82
C THR A 512 -14.84 18.68 7.28
N THR A 513 -14.62 19.58 8.24
CA THR A 513 -14.68 19.26 9.67
C THR A 513 -16.05 18.76 10.10
N LEU A 514 -17.11 19.40 9.59
CA LEU A 514 -18.48 18.95 9.82
C LEU A 514 -18.74 17.57 9.22
N ALA A 515 -18.19 17.29 8.03
CA ALA A 515 -18.31 16.00 7.37
C ALA A 515 -17.69 14.87 8.20
N SER A 516 -16.44 15.06 8.65
CA SER A 516 -15.71 14.10 9.50
C SER A 516 -16.44 13.84 10.83
N VAL A 517 -16.87 14.90 11.53
CA VAL A 517 -17.65 14.75 12.78
C VAL A 517 -18.97 14.00 12.56
N ALA A 518 -19.64 14.23 11.41
CA ALA A 518 -20.87 13.53 11.09
C ALA A 518 -20.65 12.05 10.82
N ASP A 519 -19.61 11.72 10.04
CA ASP A 519 -19.25 10.35 9.68
C ASP A 519 -18.96 9.51 10.94
N THR A 520 -18.10 10.00 11.84
CA THR A 520 -17.80 9.32 13.11
C THR A 520 -18.99 9.24 14.07
N ALA A 521 -19.89 10.23 14.06
CA ALA A 521 -21.04 10.28 14.96
C ALA A 521 -22.18 9.33 14.53
N GLU A 522 -22.25 8.95 13.25
CA GLU A 522 -23.26 8.08 12.66
C GLU A 522 -24.69 8.48 13.10
N GLU A 523 -25.50 7.55 13.63
CA GLU A 523 -26.91 7.80 13.96
C GLU A 523 -27.10 8.90 15.02
N LYS A 524 -26.06 9.21 15.83
CA LYS A 524 -26.12 10.29 16.82
C LYS A 524 -26.23 11.66 16.17
N PHE A 525 -25.77 11.81 14.93
CA PHE A 525 -25.86 13.06 14.17
C PHE A 525 -27.29 13.41 13.73
N THR A 526 -28.23 12.44 13.74
CA THR A 526 -29.61 12.60 13.25
C THR A 526 -30.33 13.82 13.84
N SER A 527 -30.09 14.13 15.12
CA SER A 527 -30.71 15.27 15.81
C SER A 527 -30.17 16.65 15.38
N HIS A 528 -29.04 16.68 14.69
CA HIS A 528 -28.36 17.90 14.22
C HIS A 528 -28.52 18.14 12.72
N TYR A 529 -28.98 17.13 11.97
CA TYR A 529 -29.17 17.16 10.52
C TYR A 529 -29.85 18.45 10.01
N ASP A 530 -30.98 18.83 10.61
CA ASP A 530 -31.82 19.94 10.14
C ASP A 530 -31.15 21.32 10.34
N ARG A 531 -30.06 21.41 11.13
CA ARG A 531 -29.30 22.65 11.37
C ARG A 531 -28.43 23.02 10.19
N PHE A 532 -27.87 22.03 9.48
CA PHE A 532 -26.85 22.26 8.46
C PHE A 532 -27.36 22.05 7.04
N MET A 533 -28.20 21.03 6.82
CA MET A 533 -28.60 20.61 5.47
C MET A 533 -29.16 21.75 4.60
N PRO A 534 -29.99 22.69 5.11
CA PRO A 534 -30.45 23.82 4.30
C PRO A 534 -29.32 24.74 3.82
N CYS A 535 -28.32 25.02 4.68
CA CYS A 535 -27.18 25.86 4.34
C CYS A 535 -26.26 25.16 3.33
N LEU A 536 -25.96 23.88 3.53
CA LEU A 536 -25.13 23.10 2.61
C LEU A 536 -25.78 23.01 1.22
N LYS A 537 -27.09 22.72 1.13
CA LYS A 537 -27.82 22.76 -0.15
C LYS A 537 -27.75 24.13 -0.82
N TYR A 538 -27.79 25.21 -0.04
CA TYR A 538 -27.65 26.56 -0.58
C TYR A 538 -26.24 26.79 -1.17
N ILE A 539 -25.18 26.36 -0.48
CA ILE A 539 -23.81 26.48 -0.99
C ILE A 539 -23.68 25.74 -2.33
N VAL A 540 -24.12 24.48 -2.43
CA VAL A 540 -24.07 23.71 -3.69
C VAL A 540 -24.86 24.38 -4.82
N GLN A 541 -25.99 25.02 -4.51
CA GLN A 541 -26.82 25.72 -5.50
C GLN A 541 -26.19 27.01 -6.04
N ASN A 542 -25.40 27.71 -5.23
CA ASN A 542 -24.97 29.08 -5.53
C ASN A 542 -23.46 29.23 -5.76
N ALA A 543 -22.63 28.31 -5.26
CA ALA A 543 -21.18 28.29 -5.46
C ALA A 543 -20.83 27.71 -6.86
N VAL A 544 -21.28 28.38 -7.91
CA VAL A 544 -21.12 27.94 -9.31
C VAL A 544 -19.92 28.56 -10.02
N GLN A 545 -19.28 29.57 -9.41
CA GLN A 545 -18.06 30.20 -9.93
C GLN A 545 -16.89 29.22 -9.92
N THR A 546 -15.97 29.35 -10.88
CA THR A 546 -14.78 28.50 -10.99
C THR A 546 -13.95 28.48 -9.72
N GLU A 547 -13.75 29.65 -9.09
CA GLU A 547 -12.98 29.81 -7.85
C GLU A 547 -13.61 29.08 -6.63
N LEU A 548 -14.89 28.74 -6.69
CA LEU A 548 -15.62 28.07 -5.59
C LEU A 548 -15.89 26.58 -5.87
N ARG A 549 -15.31 26.01 -6.94
CA ARG A 549 -15.51 24.59 -7.30
C ARG A 549 -15.03 23.64 -6.19
N LEU A 550 -13.89 23.93 -5.56
CA LEU A 550 -13.38 23.14 -4.44
C LEU A 550 -14.33 23.18 -3.23
N LEU A 551 -14.76 24.38 -2.81
CA LEU A 551 -15.79 24.55 -1.79
C LEU A 551 -17.06 23.76 -2.11
N ARG A 552 -17.52 23.81 -3.37
CA ARG A 552 -18.68 23.04 -3.82
C ARG A 552 -18.45 21.54 -3.69
N GLY A 553 -17.30 21.02 -4.15
CA GLY A 553 -16.90 19.62 -4.02
C GLY A 553 -16.92 19.16 -2.56
N LYS A 554 -16.20 19.86 -1.67
CA LYS A 554 -16.19 19.59 -0.22
C LYS A 554 -17.59 19.63 0.41
N THR A 555 -18.45 20.53 -0.05
CA THR A 555 -19.85 20.61 0.43
C THR A 555 -20.68 19.41 -0.03
N ILE A 556 -20.50 18.96 -1.27
CA ILE A 556 -21.16 17.76 -1.81
C ILE A 556 -20.75 16.53 -1.01
N GLU A 557 -19.46 16.40 -0.73
CA GLU A 557 -18.94 15.36 0.15
C GLU A 557 -19.58 15.42 1.54
N CYS A 558 -19.59 16.59 2.18
CA CYS A 558 -20.21 16.79 3.49
C CYS A 558 -21.68 16.36 3.51
N ILE A 559 -22.47 16.76 2.50
CA ILE A 559 -23.88 16.34 2.38
C ILE A 559 -23.99 14.82 2.27
N SER A 560 -23.14 14.19 1.46
CA SER A 560 -23.19 12.74 1.25
C SER A 560 -22.78 11.94 2.49
N LEU A 561 -21.78 12.40 3.25
CA LEU A 561 -21.35 11.77 4.51
C LEU A 561 -22.39 11.96 5.62
N ILE A 562 -22.97 13.16 5.76
CA ILE A 562 -24.11 13.40 6.66
C ILE A 562 -25.27 12.46 6.31
N GLY A 563 -25.57 12.31 5.01
CA GLY A 563 -26.63 11.40 4.54
C GLY A 563 -26.36 9.95 4.89
N LEU A 564 -25.10 9.52 4.82
CA LEU A 564 -24.67 8.17 5.20
C LEU A 564 -24.81 7.96 6.71
N ALA A 565 -24.34 8.91 7.51
CA ALA A 565 -24.37 8.87 8.97
C ALA A 565 -25.81 8.79 9.54
N VAL A 566 -26.74 9.60 9.03
CA VAL A 566 -28.13 9.60 9.53
C VAL A 566 -28.99 8.48 8.95
N GLY A 567 -28.47 7.76 7.95
CA GLY A 567 -29.14 6.66 7.28
C GLY A 567 -30.28 7.07 6.35
N LYS A 568 -30.78 6.05 5.61
CA LYS A 568 -31.77 6.19 4.55
C LYS A 568 -33.03 6.94 4.99
N ASP A 569 -33.62 6.57 6.13
CA ASP A 569 -34.93 7.07 6.55
C ASP A 569 -34.97 8.59 6.77
N LYS A 570 -33.89 9.17 7.32
CA LYS A 570 -33.80 10.62 7.54
C LYS A 570 -33.40 11.33 6.24
N PHE A 571 -32.44 10.79 5.50
CA PHE A 571 -31.88 11.47 4.32
C PHE A 571 -32.80 11.45 3.09
N LEU A 572 -33.71 10.48 2.96
CA LEU A 572 -34.57 10.31 1.78
C LEU A 572 -35.38 11.57 1.40
N GLN A 573 -35.74 12.38 2.39
CA GLN A 573 -36.52 13.62 2.20
C GLN A 573 -35.77 14.66 1.36
N ASP A 574 -34.45 14.75 1.52
CA ASP A 574 -33.60 15.67 0.77
C ASP A 574 -32.83 14.98 -0.35
N CYS A 575 -32.75 13.64 -0.35
CA CYS A 575 -31.96 12.86 -1.29
C CYS A 575 -32.32 13.16 -2.76
N SER A 576 -33.60 13.27 -3.10
CA SER A 576 -34.02 13.61 -4.47
C SER A 576 -33.58 15.03 -4.87
N ASP A 577 -33.69 16.00 -3.95
CA ASP A 577 -33.24 17.37 -4.19
C ASP A 577 -31.72 17.41 -4.38
N VAL A 578 -30.96 16.74 -3.50
CA VAL A 578 -29.50 16.67 -3.59
C VAL A 578 -29.08 15.97 -4.88
N MET A 579 -29.67 14.83 -5.23
CA MET A 579 -29.39 14.14 -6.50
C MET A 579 -29.69 15.03 -7.70
N GLN A 580 -30.82 15.75 -7.71
CA GLN A 580 -31.12 16.70 -8.79
C GLN A 580 -30.08 17.83 -8.86
N LEU A 581 -29.58 18.32 -7.71
CA LEU A 581 -28.49 19.28 -7.69
C LEU A 581 -27.22 18.69 -8.30
N LEU A 582 -26.80 17.49 -7.91
CA LEU A 582 -25.60 16.84 -8.47
C LEU A 582 -25.74 16.65 -10.00
N LEU A 583 -26.91 16.19 -10.47
CA LEU A 583 -27.15 15.90 -11.87
C LEU A 583 -27.30 17.15 -12.75
N LYS A 584 -27.87 18.24 -12.21
CA LYS A 584 -28.04 19.51 -12.95
C LYS A 584 -26.70 20.10 -13.38
N HIS A 585 -25.65 19.91 -12.58
CA HIS A 585 -24.32 20.44 -12.86
C HIS A 585 -23.54 19.56 -13.85
N GLN A 586 -23.83 18.25 -13.90
CA GLN A 586 -23.30 17.37 -14.94
C GLN A 586 -23.94 17.60 -16.32
N THR A 587 -25.19 18.09 -16.34
CA THR A 587 -26.00 18.26 -17.56
C THR A 587 -26.05 19.70 -18.08
N SER A 588 -25.50 20.68 -17.35
CA SER A 588 -25.25 22.02 -17.87
C SER A 588 -24.21 21.97 -19.00
N GLN A 589 -24.41 22.74 -20.07
CA GLN A 589 -23.72 22.65 -21.37
C GLN A 589 -22.20 22.88 -21.38
N ASP A 590 -21.58 23.15 -20.23
CA ASP A 590 -20.13 23.16 -20.09
C ASP A 590 -19.70 21.76 -19.65
N GLU A 591 -19.18 20.95 -20.57
CA GLU A 591 -18.51 19.70 -20.21
C GLU A 591 -17.45 20.04 -19.14
N LEU A 592 -17.54 19.41 -17.97
CA LEU A 592 -16.49 19.51 -16.97
C LEU A 592 -15.19 19.04 -17.62
N ALA A 593 -14.15 19.87 -17.51
CA ALA A 593 -12.83 19.49 -17.99
C ALA A 593 -12.35 18.26 -17.22
N ASP A 594 -11.47 17.47 -17.84
CA ASP A 594 -10.98 16.21 -17.26
C ASP A 594 -10.17 16.42 -15.98
N ASP A 595 -9.69 17.64 -15.75
CA ASP A 595 -8.93 18.11 -14.59
C ASP A 595 -9.76 18.96 -13.61
N ASP A 596 -11.10 18.94 -13.69
CA ASP A 596 -11.93 19.73 -12.77
C ASP A 596 -11.85 19.17 -11.33
N PRO A 597 -11.42 19.98 -10.33
CA PRO A 597 -11.15 19.52 -8.97
C PRO A 597 -12.38 18.99 -8.22
N GLN A 598 -13.60 19.17 -8.74
CA GLN A 598 -14.81 18.65 -8.13
C GLN A 598 -15.20 17.24 -8.57
N LEU A 599 -14.56 16.70 -9.61
CA LEU A 599 -14.94 15.42 -10.22
C LEU A 599 -14.80 14.27 -9.22
N SER A 600 -13.69 14.21 -8.48
CA SER A 600 -13.43 13.23 -7.42
C SER A 600 -14.51 13.27 -6.33
N TYR A 601 -14.87 14.46 -5.85
CA TYR A 601 -15.92 14.65 -4.85
C TYR A 601 -17.31 14.19 -5.35
N LEU A 602 -17.63 14.45 -6.62
CA LEU A 602 -18.90 14.01 -7.22
C LEU A 602 -18.98 12.48 -7.31
N ILE A 603 -17.91 11.85 -7.78
CA ILE A 603 -17.81 10.39 -7.94
C ILE A 603 -17.98 9.71 -6.57
N SER A 604 -17.25 10.15 -5.55
CA SER A 604 -17.35 9.65 -4.18
C SER A 604 -18.73 9.86 -3.57
N ALA A 605 -19.34 11.03 -3.79
CA ALA A 605 -20.68 11.30 -3.31
C ALA A 605 -21.71 10.37 -3.95
N TRP A 606 -21.61 10.05 -5.24
CA TRP A 606 -22.55 9.13 -5.89
C TRP A 606 -22.49 7.70 -5.34
N ALA A 607 -21.32 7.18 -4.94
CA ALA A 607 -21.28 5.87 -4.28
C ALA A 607 -21.88 5.89 -2.88
N ARG A 608 -21.63 6.93 -2.10
CA ARG A 608 -22.31 7.11 -0.80
C ARG A 608 -23.83 7.16 -0.99
N MET A 609 -24.31 7.88 -2.01
CA MET A 609 -25.73 7.90 -2.38
C MET A 609 -26.24 6.52 -2.78
N CYS A 610 -25.47 5.73 -3.54
CA CYS A 610 -25.82 4.36 -3.89
C CYS A 610 -25.94 3.47 -2.65
N LYS A 611 -24.98 3.54 -1.73
CA LYS A 611 -25.00 2.80 -0.45
C LYS A 611 -26.23 3.16 0.40
N ILE A 612 -26.60 4.45 0.46
CA ILE A 612 -27.77 4.91 1.22
C ILE A 612 -29.09 4.46 0.57
N MET A 613 -29.23 4.62 -0.75
CA MET A 613 -30.49 4.37 -1.45
C MET A 613 -30.72 2.87 -1.75
N GLY A 614 -29.64 2.10 -1.89
CA GLY A 614 -29.66 0.73 -2.38
C GLY A 614 -30.27 0.65 -3.77
N LYS A 615 -31.21 -0.28 -3.98
CA LYS A 615 -31.87 -0.52 -5.29
C LYS A 615 -32.54 0.72 -5.89
N GLU A 616 -32.97 1.70 -5.09
CA GLU A 616 -33.58 2.94 -5.59
C GLU A 616 -32.60 3.84 -6.36
N PHE A 617 -31.30 3.62 -6.20
CA PHE A 617 -30.26 4.33 -6.96
C PHE A 617 -30.23 3.94 -8.44
N GLN A 618 -30.77 2.78 -8.81
CA GLN A 618 -30.70 2.24 -10.17
C GLN A 618 -31.22 3.23 -11.24
N GLN A 619 -32.20 4.06 -10.90
CA GLN A 619 -32.76 5.07 -11.82
C GLN A 619 -31.76 6.16 -12.23
N TYR A 620 -30.68 6.36 -11.47
CA TYR A 620 -29.65 7.37 -11.71
C TYR A 620 -28.42 6.83 -12.46
N LEU A 621 -28.27 5.51 -12.58
CA LEU A 621 -27.15 4.88 -13.30
C LEU A 621 -26.95 5.44 -14.72
N PRO A 622 -28.00 5.68 -15.55
CA PRO A 622 -27.79 6.20 -16.90
C PRO A 622 -27.10 7.57 -16.96
N ILE A 623 -27.12 8.33 -15.86
CA ILE A 623 -26.50 9.66 -15.78
C ILE A 623 -25.12 9.58 -15.12
N VAL A 624 -24.99 8.73 -14.09
CA VAL A 624 -23.77 8.60 -13.27
C VAL A 624 -22.70 7.74 -13.96
N MET A 625 -23.10 6.71 -14.72
CA MET A 625 -22.15 5.75 -15.29
C MET A 625 -21.21 6.37 -16.33
N GLY A 626 -21.67 7.30 -17.15
CA GLY A 626 -20.83 7.92 -18.19
C GLY A 626 -19.55 8.56 -17.62
N PRO A 627 -19.65 9.49 -16.66
CA PRO A 627 -18.50 10.10 -16.00
C PRO A 627 -17.61 9.09 -15.26
N VAL A 628 -18.21 8.13 -14.53
CA VAL A 628 -17.46 7.12 -13.77
C VAL A 628 -16.65 6.22 -14.71
N LEU A 629 -17.25 5.76 -15.82
CA LEU A 629 -16.56 4.95 -16.82
C LEU A 629 -15.45 5.74 -17.52
N LYS A 630 -15.65 7.04 -17.76
CA LYS A 630 -14.63 7.94 -18.33
C LYS A 630 -13.42 8.04 -17.39
N ALA A 631 -13.63 8.34 -16.11
CA ALA A 631 -12.58 8.42 -15.10
C ALA A 631 -11.85 7.08 -14.91
N ALA A 632 -12.60 5.97 -14.77
CA ALA A 632 -12.02 4.63 -14.67
C ALA A 632 -11.24 4.21 -15.94
N SER A 633 -11.52 4.81 -17.11
CA SER A 633 -10.83 4.56 -18.37
C SER A 633 -9.71 5.57 -18.68
N LEU A 634 -9.42 6.50 -17.77
CA LEU A 634 -8.34 7.47 -17.94
C LEU A 634 -7.02 6.74 -18.20
N LYS A 635 -6.30 7.19 -19.23
CA LYS A 635 -4.97 6.69 -19.57
C LYS A 635 -3.95 7.70 -19.08
N PRO A 636 -3.08 7.35 -18.12
CA PRO A 636 -2.04 8.28 -17.69
C PRO A 636 -1.11 8.58 -18.85
N GLU A 637 -0.59 9.80 -18.87
CA GLU A 637 0.47 10.17 -19.78
C GLU A 637 1.77 9.52 -19.29
N VAL A 638 2.44 8.83 -20.20
CA VAL A 638 3.67 8.09 -19.93
C VAL A 638 4.74 8.61 -20.87
N ALA A 639 5.89 8.94 -20.31
CA ALA A 639 7.07 9.37 -21.05
C ALA A 639 8.26 8.47 -20.71
N LEU A 640 8.93 7.95 -21.73
CA LEU A 640 10.27 7.38 -21.57
C LEU A 640 11.27 8.52 -21.76
N LEU A 641 11.95 8.87 -20.69
CA LEU A 641 12.85 10.01 -20.62
C LEU A 641 14.26 9.57 -20.26
N ASP A 642 15.23 10.34 -20.74
CA ASP A 642 16.61 10.20 -20.30
C ASP A 642 16.90 11.08 -19.08
N SER A 643 17.99 10.82 -18.37
CA SER A 643 18.41 11.60 -17.19
C SER A 643 18.56 13.12 -17.41
N ASP A 644 18.79 13.57 -18.66
CA ASP A 644 18.86 15.00 -18.98
C ASP A 644 17.47 15.63 -19.15
N GLU A 645 16.46 14.86 -19.55
CA GLU A 645 15.08 15.34 -19.77
C GLU A 645 14.27 15.39 -18.47
N ILE A 646 14.60 14.52 -17.50
CA ILE A 646 14.03 14.53 -16.16
C ILE A 646 14.27 15.88 -15.48
N LYS A 647 15.47 16.46 -15.61
CA LYS A 647 15.82 17.74 -14.99
C LYS A 647 14.96 18.92 -15.47
N ASP A 648 14.45 18.84 -16.70
CA ASP A 648 13.56 19.86 -17.26
C ASP A 648 12.11 19.67 -16.78
N MET A 649 11.77 18.51 -16.22
CA MET A 649 10.43 18.14 -15.75
C MET A 649 10.35 17.92 -14.22
N GLU A 650 11.47 17.90 -13.50
CA GLU A 650 11.56 17.74 -12.04
C GLU A 650 10.79 18.83 -11.27
N SER A 651 10.60 20.00 -11.87
CA SER A 651 9.81 21.09 -11.28
C SER A 651 8.29 20.90 -11.40
N ASP A 652 7.83 19.92 -12.18
CA ASP A 652 6.41 19.63 -12.35
C ASP A 652 5.99 18.53 -11.36
N THR A 653 5.33 18.94 -10.27
CA THR A 653 4.86 18.04 -9.21
C THR A 653 3.85 17.00 -9.68
N GLU A 654 3.26 17.17 -10.87
CA GLU A 654 2.36 16.18 -11.46
C GLU A 654 3.08 14.99 -12.10
N TRP A 655 4.41 15.02 -12.23
CA TRP A 655 5.18 13.92 -12.79
C TRP A 655 6.00 13.20 -11.73
N GLN A 656 5.93 11.88 -11.73
CA GLN A 656 6.83 11.01 -10.98
C GLN A 656 7.68 10.21 -11.95
N PHE A 657 8.97 10.07 -11.62
CA PHE A 657 9.93 9.37 -12.45
C PHE A 657 10.44 8.15 -11.71
N VAL A 658 10.35 6.98 -12.35
CA VAL A 658 10.97 5.74 -11.87
C VAL A 658 12.09 5.38 -12.82
N THR A 659 13.32 5.29 -12.33
CA THR A 659 14.45 4.83 -13.14
C THR A 659 14.34 3.31 -13.36
N VAL A 660 14.19 2.89 -14.61
CA VAL A 660 14.09 1.48 -15.01
C VAL A 660 15.37 1.09 -15.76
N GLY A 661 16.22 0.31 -15.08
CA GLY A 661 17.56 -0.04 -15.58
C GLY A 661 18.55 1.13 -15.54
N ASP A 662 19.73 0.96 -16.13
CA ASP A 662 20.89 1.84 -15.89
C ASP A 662 20.78 3.27 -16.47
N GLN A 663 19.69 3.68 -17.14
CA GLN A 663 19.60 5.01 -17.80
C GLN A 663 18.24 5.48 -18.36
N GLN A 664 17.23 4.62 -18.40
CA GLN A 664 15.90 5.03 -18.87
C GLN A 664 15.05 5.32 -17.65
N SER A 665 14.41 6.48 -17.62
CA SER A 665 13.42 6.77 -16.59
C SER A 665 12.04 6.81 -17.20
N PHE A 666 11.12 6.17 -16.50
CA PHE A 666 9.72 6.13 -16.82
C PHE A 666 9.06 7.26 -16.06
N GLY A 667 8.71 8.34 -16.77
CA GLY A 667 7.88 9.40 -16.26
C GLY A 667 6.42 8.99 -16.37
N ILE A 668 5.69 9.11 -15.27
CA ILE A 668 4.24 9.02 -15.26
C ILE A 668 3.64 10.31 -14.71
N ARG A 669 2.64 10.83 -15.41
CA ARG A 669 1.80 11.90 -14.89
C ARG A 669 0.83 11.31 -13.86
N THR A 670 1.01 11.67 -12.60
CA THR A 670 0.20 11.19 -11.46
C THR A 670 -1.16 11.85 -11.39
N ALA A 671 -1.33 13.02 -12.03
CA ALA A 671 -2.62 13.69 -12.13
C ALA A 671 -3.68 12.76 -12.74
N GLY A 672 -4.81 12.58 -12.04
CA GLY A 672 -5.90 11.72 -12.48
C GLY A 672 -5.82 10.27 -11.97
N LEU A 673 -4.72 9.83 -11.36
CA LEU A 673 -4.59 8.45 -10.87
C LEU A 673 -5.49 8.19 -9.65
N GLU A 674 -5.57 9.14 -8.72
CA GLU A 674 -6.48 9.08 -7.56
C GLU A 674 -7.96 9.09 -7.99
N GLU A 675 -8.30 9.92 -8.97
CA GLU A 675 -9.64 9.96 -9.56
C GLU A 675 -10.00 8.61 -10.22
N LYS A 676 -9.02 8.00 -10.90
CA LYS A 676 -9.18 6.68 -11.52
C LYS A 676 -9.34 5.59 -10.46
N ALA A 677 -8.53 5.59 -9.39
CA ALA A 677 -8.64 4.67 -8.26
C ALA A 677 -10.03 4.76 -7.61
N THR A 678 -10.43 5.99 -7.26
CA THR A 678 -11.76 6.30 -6.72
C THR A 678 -12.86 5.77 -7.64
N ALA A 679 -12.82 6.08 -8.94
CA ALA A 679 -13.82 5.62 -9.91
C ALA A 679 -13.89 4.09 -10.01
N CYS A 680 -12.74 3.39 -9.98
CA CYS A 680 -12.71 1.93 -9.96
C CYS A 680 -13.39 1.37 -8.71
N GLN A 681 -13.10 1.94 -7.54
CA GLN A 681 -13.72 1.54 -6.28
C GLN A 681 -15.23 1.83 -6.26
N MET A 682 -15.69 2.89 -6.93
CA MET A 682 -17.14 3.13 -7.09
C MET A 682 -17.80 2.05 -7.93
N LEU A 683 -17.15 1.57 -9.00
CA LEU A 683 -17.67 0.49 -9.82
C LEU A 683 -17.79 -0.82 -9.02
N VAL A 684 -16.85 -1.10 -8.11
CA VAL A 684 -16.97 -2.19 -7.13
C VAL A 684 -18.21 -2.00 -6.26
N CYS A 685 -18.37 -0.79 -5.69
CA CYS A 685 -19.53 -0.46 -4.85
C CYS A 685 -20.86 -0.64 -5.60
N TYR A 686 -20.98 -0.16 -6.83
CA TYR A 686 -22.21 -0.30 -7.61
C TYR A 686 -22.54 -1.76 -7.91
N ALA A 687 -21.54 -2.57 -8.28
CA ALA A 687 -21.73 -4.00 -8.51
C ALA A 687 -22.19 -4.72 -7.23
N ARG A 688 -21.53 -4.44 -6.10
CA ARG A 688 -21.85 -5.04 -4.79
C ARG A 688 -23.24 -4.67 -4.27
N GLU A 689 -23.59 -3.38 -4.27
CA GLU A 689 -24.82 -2.90 -3.65
C GLU A 689 -26.06 -3.12 -4.54
N LEU A 690 -25.93 -3.00 -5.86
CA LEU A 690 -27.07 -3.08 -6.78
C LEU A 690 -27.33 -4.50 -7.30
N LYS A 691 -26.32 -5.37 -7.26
CA LYS A 691 -26.39 -6.77 -7.72
C LYS A 691 -27.00 -6.86 -9.12
N GLU A 692 -28.13 -7.54 -9.26
CA GLU A 692 -28.89 -7.71 -10.51
C GLU A 692 -29.22 -6.37 -11.20
N GLY A 693 -29.38 -5.28 -10.44
CA GLY A 693 -29.65 -3.94 -10.97
C GLY A 693 -28.50 -3.34 -11.79
N PHE A 694 -27.28 -3.89 -11.64
CA PHE A 694 -26.08 -3.47 -12.36
C PHE A 694 -25.77 -4.33 -13.60
N ALA A 695 -26.58 -5.36 -13.88
CA ALA A 695 -26.33 -6.33 -14.95
C ALA A 695 -26.19 -5.69 -16.35
N GLU A 696 -26.76 -4.50 -16.58
CA GLU A 696 -26.64 -3.78 -17.86
C GLU A 696 -25.23 -3.25 -18.14
N TYR A 697 -24.47 -2.94 -17.09
CA TYR A 697 -23.14 -2.36 -17.18
C TYR A 697 -22.02 -3.38 -16.96
N ALA A 698 -22.36 -4.58 -16.46
CA ALA A 698 -21.39 -5.57 -16.02
C ALA A 698 -20.31 -5.88 -17.07
N GLU A 699 -20.69 -6.13 -18.33
CA GLU A 699 -19.73 -6.46 -19.39
C GLU A 699 -18.84 -5.27 -19.80
N GLU A 700 -19.37 -4.05 -19.82
CA GLU A 700 -18.57 -2.85 -20.10
C GLU A 700 -17.53 -2.63 -19.00
N VAL A 701 -17.95 -2.77 -17.74
CA VAL A 701 -17.07 -2.65 -16.58
C VAL A 701 -16.02 -3.75 -16.57
N VAL A 702 -16.37 -5.01 -16.88
CA VAL A 702 -15.39 -6.10 -17.01
C VAL A 702 -14.32 -5.79 -18.05
N LYS A 703 -14.70 -5.19 -19.19
CA LYS A 703 -13.74 -4.79 -20.25
C LYS A 703 -12.78 -3.69 -19.81
N ILE A 704 -13.17 -2.87 -18.83
CA ILE A 704 -12.31 -1.85 -18.21
C ILE A 704 -11.44 -2.47 -17.12
N MET A 705 -12.03 -3.24 -16.20
CA MET A 705 -11.35 -3.75 -15.01
C MET A 705 -10.29 -4.81 -15.33
N VAL A 706 -10.53 -5.70 -16.29
CA VAL A 706 -9.58 -6.80 -16.58
C VAL A 706 -8.19 -6.29 -17.01
N PRO A 707 -8.05 -5.30 -17.91
CA PRO A 707 -6.76 -4.67 -18.19
C PRO A 707 -6.12 -4.00 -16.97
N LEU A 708 -6.92 -3.47 -16.05
CA LEU A 708 -6.43 -2.75 -14.86
C LEU A 708 -5.79 -3.65 -13.81
N LEU A 709 -6.00 -4.97 -13.87
CA LEU A 709 -5.24 -5.96 -13.07
C LEU A 709 -3.72 -5.86 -13.27
N LYS A 710 -3.26 -5.26 -14.38
CA LYS A 710 -1.85 -5.10 -14.73
C LYS A 710 -1.44 -3.62 -14.82
N PHE A 711 -2.18 -2.76 -14.13
CA PHE A 711 -1.89 -1.33 -14.05
C PHE A 711 -0.91 -1.07 -12.90
N TYR A 712 0.38 -1.32 -13.13
CA TYR A 712 1.44 -1.25 -12.11
C TYR A 712 1.75 0.14 -11.57
N PHE A 713 0.97 1.14 -11.96
CA PHE A 713 1.16 2.53 -11.54
C PHE A 713 0.42 2.88 -10.25
N HIS A 714 -0.50 2.02 -9.80
CA HIS A 714 -1.30 2.28 -8.61
C HIS A 714 -1.91 1.00 -8.06
N ASP A 715 -1.74 0.77 -6.77
CA ASP A 715 -2.13 -0.49 -6.11
C ASP A 715 -3.64 -0.59 -5.96
N ASP A 716 -4.29 0.46 -5.46
CA ASP A 716 -5.75 0.47 -5.28
C ASP A 716 -6.54 0.26 -6.57
N ILE A 717 -6.00 0.67 -7.73
CA ILE A 717 -6.63 0.39 -9.03
C ILE A 717 -6.62 -1.12 -9.31
N ARG A 718 -5.49 -1.81 -9.04
CA ARG A 718 -5.36 -3.26 -9.22
C ARG A 718 -6.23 -4.02 -8.22
N ILE A 719 -6.22 -3.59 -6.96
CA ILE A 719 -7.07 -4.14 -5.89
C ILE A 719 -8.55 -3.99 -6.28
N ALA A 720 -9.02 -2.79 -6.61
CA ALA A 720 -10.41 -2.54 -7.02
C ALA A 720 -10.78 -3.32 -8.29
N ALA A 721 -9.88 -3.42 -9.26
CA ALA A 721 -10.09 -4.23 -10.46
C ALA A 721 -10.36 -5.68 -10.11
N SER A 722 -9.55 -6.28 -9.22
CA SER A 722 -9.73 -7.67 -8.78
C SER A 722 -10.98 -7.85 -7.92
N GLU A 723 -11.21 -6.99 -6.92
CA GLU A 723 -12.39 -7.03 -6.03
C GLU A 723 -13.70 -6.97 -6.83
N SER A 724 -13.72 -6.23 -7.96
CA SER A 724 -14.91 -6.09 -8.80
C SER A 724 -15.38 -7.39 -9.45
N LEU A 725 -14.46 -8.30 -9.80
CA LEU A 725 -14.73 -9.44 -10.67
C LEU A 725 -15.80 -10.41 -10.12
N PRO A 726 -15.73 -10.88 -8.86
CA PRO A 726 -16.76 -11.76 -8.30
C PRO A 726 -18.14 -11.08 -8.24
N TYR A 727 -18.20 -9.78 -7.94
CA TYR A 727 -19.45 -9.03 -7.92
C TYR A 727 -20.04 -8.85 -9.33
N LEU A 728 -19.21 -8.54 -10.33
CA LEU A 728 -19.64 -8.41 -11.72
C LEU A 728 -20.18 -9.75 -12.26
N ILE A 729 -19.56 -10.87 -11.90
CA ILE A 729 -20.08 -12.23 -12.16
C ILE A 729 -21.45 -12.42 -11.53
N GLU A 730 -21.63 -12.03 -10.27
CA GLU A 730 -22.92 -12.11 -9.58
C GLU A 730 -24.01 -11.26 -10.26
N CYS A 731 -23.70 -10.00 -10.63
CA CYS A 731 -24.59 -9.13 -11.40
C CYS A 731 -25.04 -9.78 -12.71
N ALA A 732 -24.12 -10.45 -13.41
CA ALA A 732 -24.36 -11.04 -14.72
C ALA A 732 -25.24 -12.32 -14.68
N LYS A 733 -25.41 -12.97 -13.52
CA LYS A 733 -26.18 -14.21 -13.38
C LYS A 733 -27.62 -14.09 -13.91
N ILE A 734 -28.25 -12.93 -13.77
CA ILE A 734 -29.62 -12.69 -14.26
C ILE A 734 -29.73 -12.78 -15.80
N ARG A 735 -28.61 -12.64 -16.54
CA ARG A 735 -28.55 -12.77 -18.01
C ARG A 735 -28.38 -14.22 -18.48
N GLY A 736 -28.20 -15.17 -17.56
CA GLY A 736 -28.11 -16.61 -17.81
C GLY A 736 -26.68 -17.14 -17.94
N ASP A 737 -26.54 -18.45 -17.76
CA ASP A 737 -25.25 -19.13 -17.61
C ASP A 737 -24.29 -18.95 -18.80
N GLN A 738 -24.82 -18.90 -20.03
CA GLN A 738 -23.99 -18.68 -21.22
C GLN A 738 -23.30 -17.31 -21.19
N TYR A 739 -24.02 -16.27 -20.76
CA TYR A 739 -23.46 -14.92 -20.68
C TYR A 739 -22.36 -14.85 -19.61
N VAL A 740 -22.60 -15.49 -18.46
CA VAL A 740 -21.62 -15.60 -17.38
C VAL A 740 -20.38 -16.38 -17.84
N ALA A 741 -20.56 -17.48 -18.59
CA ALA A 741 -19.45 -18.28 -19.11
C ALA A 741 -18.57 -17.50 -20.09
N GLU A 742 -19.17 -16.73 -21.01
CA GLU A 742 -18.42 -15.88 -21.95
C GLU A 742 -17.64 -14.78 -21.22
N MET A 743 -18.24 -14.17 -20.21
CA MET A 743 -17.58 -13.17 -19.39
C MET A 743 -16.43 -13.78 -18.58
N TRP A 744 -16.62 -14.95 -17.98
CA TRP A 744 -15.56 -15.66 -17.26
C TRP A 744 -14.42 -16.10 -18.16
N GLN A 745 -14.70 -16.50 -19.40
CA GLN A 745 -13.68 -16.84 -20.39
C GLN A 745 -12.74 -15.66 -20.70
N PHE A 746 -13.24 -14.43 -20.60
CA PHE A 746 -12.44 -13.22 -20.73
C PHE A 746 -11.65 -12.88 -19.45
N ILE A 747 -12.24 -13.10 -18.27
CA ILE A 747 -11.65 -12.76 -16.97
C ILE A 747 -10.53 -13.75 -16.58
N CYS A 748 -10.81 -15.05 -16.60
CA CYS A 748 -9.98 -16.08 -15.96
C CYS A 748 -8.52 -16.07 -16.42
N PRO A 749 -8.19 -16.05 -17.73
CA PRO A 749 -6.80 -16.06 -18.18
C PRO A 749 -6.03 -14.81 -17.74
N SER A 750 -6.70 -13.66 -17.72
CA SER A 750 -6.09 -12.39 -17.33
C SER A 750 -5.83 -12.32 -15.83
N LEU A 751 -6.74 -12.84 -15.01
CA LEU A 751 -6.59 -12.93 -13.56
C LEU A 751 -5.46 -13.90 -13.16
N LEU A 752 -5.40 -15.08 -13.79
CA LEU A 752 -4.29 -16.02 -13.58
C LEU A 752 -2.96 -15.40 -14.00
N LYS A 753 -2.93 -14.69 -15.14
CA LYS A 753 -1.72 -13.99 -15.55
C LYS A 753 -1.35 -12.88 -14.57
N ALA A 754 -2.30 -12.14 -14.02
CA ALA A 754 -2.03 -11.11 -13.03
C ALA A 754 -1.39 -11.70 -11.77
N ILE A 755 -1.91 -12.82 -11.23
CA ILE A 755 -1.32 -13.56 -10.09
C ILE A 755 0.13 -14.00 -10.38
N GLU A 756 0.45 -14.35 -11.62
CA GLU A 756 1.79 -14.84 -12.00
C GLU A 756 2.89 -13.77 -11.93
N ILE A 757 2.53 -12.52 -12.26
CA ILE A 757 3.46 -11.41 -12.52
C ILE A 757 3.28 -10.24 -11.54
N GLU A 758 2.44 -10.39 -10.52
CA GLU A 758 2.17 -9.36 -9.52
C GLU A 758 3.42 -9.15 -8.64
N PRO A 759 4.05 -7.95 -8.65
CA PRO A 759 5.22 -7.66 -7.83
C PRO A 759 4.91 -7.44 -6.34
N GLU A 760 3.74 -6.90 -6.00
CA GLU A 760 3.46 -6.43 -4.64
C GLU A 760 2.81 -7.53 -3.79
N ASN A 761 3.40 -7.80 -2.62
CA ASN A 761 2.92 -8.82 -1.67
C ASN A 761 1.58 -8.45 -1.02
N THR A 762 1.20 -7.18 -1.05
CA THR A 762 -0.07 -6.66 -0.54
C THR A 762 -1.20 -6.78 -1.57
N VAL A 763 -0.89 -6.74 -2.88
CA VAL A 763 -1.87 -6.82 -3.98
C VAL A 763 -2.11 -8.27 -4.45
N LEU A 764 -1.06 -9.09 -4.50
CA LEU A 764 -1.14 -10.52 -4.83
C LEU A 764 -2.25 -11.27 -4.08
N PRO A 765 -2.38 -11.19 -2.74
CA PRO A 765 -3.43 -11.88 -2.01
C PRO A 765 -4.83 -11.45 -2.44
N GLU A 766 -5.06 -10.18 -2.82
CA GLU A 766 -6.36 -9.72 -3.31
C GLU A 766 -6.73 -10.33 -4.67
N HIS A 767 -5.75 -10.48 -5.58
CA HIS A 767 -5.95 -11.20 -6.83
C HIS A 767 -6.33 -12.68 -6.59
N MET A 768 -5.67 -13.34 -5.63
CA MET A 768 -5.95 -14.73 -5.27
C MET A 768 -7.33 -14.88 -4.60
N ASN A 769 -7.68 -13.96 -3.69
CA ASN A 769 -8.99 -13.89 -3.06
C ASN A 769 -10.11 -13.68 -4.09
N SER A 770 -9.92 -12.78 -5.05
CA SER A 770 -10.84 -12.60 -6.17
C SER A 770 -11.02 -13.90 -6.96
N LEU A 771 -9.94 -14.63 -7.26
CA LEU A 771 -10.02 -15.89 -7.98
C LEU A 771 -10.82 -16.93 -7.20
N ALA A 772 -10.54 -17.10 -5.90
CA ALA A 772 -11.25 -18.01 -5.02
C ALA A 772 -12.76 -17.70 -4.99
N LYS A 773 -13.13 -16.44 -4.77
CA LYS A 773 -14.54 -15.98 -4.80
C LYS A 773 -15.20 -16.23 -6.15
N CYS A 774 -14.50 -16.01 -7.27
CA CYS A 774 -15.03 -16.32 -8.59
C CYS A 774 -15.29 -17.83 -8.76
N ILE A 775 -14.37 -18.69 -8.30
CA ILE A 775 -14.53 -20.15 -8.34
C ILE A 775 -15.77 -20.57 -7.54
N GLU A 776 -15.94 -20.08 -6.31
CA GLU A 776 -17.13 -20.37 -5.47
C GLU A 776 -18.43 -19.96 -6.16
N LYS A 777 -18.46 -18.74 -6.71
CA LYS A 777 -19.68 -18.18 -7.30
C LYS A 777 -20.08 -18.87 -8.60
N LEU A 778 -19.11 -19.39 -9.36
CA LEU A 778 -19.34 -20.10 -10.63
C LEU A 778 -19.53 -21.61 -10.43
N GLY A 779 -18.92 -22.18 -9.41
CA GLY A 779 -19.02 -23.60 -9.07
C GLY A 779 -18.30 -24.51 -10.05
N ARG A 780 -18.75 -25.77 -10.10
CA ARG A 780 -18.12 -26.86 -10.84
C ARG A 780 -18.05 -26.59 -12.35
N GLY A 781 -16.87 -26.82 -12.93
CA GLY A 781 -16.65 -26.68 -14.37
C GLY A 781 -16.31 -25.26 -14.83
N CYS A 782 -16.08 -24.32 -13.90
CA CYS A 782 -15.64 -22.96 -14.22
C CYS A 782 -14.21 -22.90 -14.77
N LEU A 783 -13.33 -23.85 -14.41
CA LEU A 783 -11.96 -23.89 -14.90
C LEU A 783 -11.79 -24.94 -16.00
N SER A 784 -11.15 -24.54 -17.12
CA SER A 784 -10.66 -25.49 -18.12
C SER A 784 -9.48 -26.29 -17.56
N THR A 785 -9.17 -27.44 -18.16
CA THR A 785 -7.99 -28.23 -17.76
C THR A 785 -6.69 -27.43 -17.86
N GLU A 786 -6.58 -26.55 -18.86
CA GLU A 786 -5.42 -25.67 -19.05
C GLU A 786 -5.31 -24.64 -17.91
N ASN A 787 -6.39 -23.92 -17.63
CA ASN A 787 -6.40 -22.90 -16.57
C ASN A 787 -6.17 -23.52 -15.19
N LEU A 788 -6.71 -24.71 -14.94
CA LEU A 788 -6.51 -25.43 -13.69
C LEU A 788 -5.05 -25.89 -13.54
N GLN A 789 -4.41 -26.34 -14.62
CA GLN A 789 -2.98 -26.68 -14.58
C GLN A 789 -2.10 -25.44 -14.39
N HIS A 790 -2.44 -24.31 -15.01
CA HIS A 790 -1.75 -23.04 -14.79
C HIS A 790 -1.87 -22.59 -13.33
N LEU A 791 -3.08 -22.63 -12.76
CA LEU A 791 -3.31 -22.32 -11.34
C LEU A 791 -2.45 -23.17 -10.40
N VAL A 792 -2.32 -24.48 -10.68
CA VAL A 792 -1.46 -25.38 -9.91
C VAL A 792 0.01 -24.97 -9.98
N GLN A 793 0.51 -24.59 -11.16
CA GLN A 793 1.88 -24.10 -11.32
C GLN A 793 2.10 -22.79 -10.55
N LEU A 794 1.10 -21.90 -10.51
CA LEU A 794 1.17 -20.68 -9.72
C LEU A 794 1.25 -20.99 -8.23
N MET A 795 0.37 -21.85 -7.70
CA MET A 795 0.42 -22.26 -6.29
C MET A 795 1.74 -22.95 -5.93
N ASP A 796 2.28 -23.81 -6.81
CA ASP A 796 3.60 -24.44 -6.62
C ASP A 796 4.72 -23.39 -6.50
N LYS A 797 4.75 -22.41 -7.41
CA LYS A 797 5.72 -21.30 -7.39
C LYS A 797 5.59 -20.47 -6.09
N GLN A 798 4.37 -20.13 -5.68
CA GLN A 798 4.15 -19.33 -4.48
C GLN A 798 4.54 -20.07 -3.20
N LEU A 799 4.22 -21.37 -3.09
CA LEU A 799 4.65 -22.20 -1.96
C LEU A 799 6.18 -22.33 -1.89
N GLN A 800 6.85 -22.52 -3.04
CA GLN A 800 8.32 -22.52 -3.09
C GLN A 800 8.91 -21.19 -2.64
N THR A 801 8.30 -20.08 -3.06
CA THR A 801 8.72 -18.72 -2.68
C THR A 801 8.56 -18.48 -1.19
N HIS A 802 7.42 -18.86 -0.61
CA HIS A 802 7.17 -18.83 0.84
C HIS A 802 8.27 -19.56 1.63
N PHE A 803 8.60 -20.79 1.22
CA PHE A 803 9.69 -21.54 1.88
C PHE A 803 11.05 -20.87 1.75
N LYS A 804 11.36 -20.27 0.60
CA LYS A 804 12.63 -19.57 0.36
C LYS A 804 12.73 -18.28 1.18
N ARG A 805 11.68 -17.45 1.19
CA ARG A 805 11.63 -16.20 1.97
C ARG A 805 11.86 -16.47 3.45
N GLN A 806 11.32 -17.56 3.97
CA GLN A 806 11.58 -17.94 5.34
C GLN A 806 13.06 -18.29 5.61
N GLU A 807 13.74 -18.99 4.69
CA GLU A 807 15.17 -19.26 4.79
C GLU A 807 15.98 -17.94 4.74
N GLU A 808 15.59 -17.01 3.85
CA GLU A 808 16.20 -15.67 3.75
C GLU A 808 16.02 -14.87 5.05
N ARG A 809 14.83 -14.90 5.68
CA ARG A 809 14.59 -14.29 7.00
C ARG A 809 15.48 -14.91 8.08
N GLN A 810 15.77 -16.22 8.03
CA GLN A 810 16.70 -16.87 8.96
C GLN A 810 18.15 -16.44 8.75
N ASP A 811 18.56 -16.20 7.51
CA ASP A 811 19.90 -15.69 7.20
C ASP A 811 20.05 -14.21 7.57
N LYS A 812 19.01 -13.38 7.39
CA LYS A 812 18.97 -11.99 7.89
C LYS A 812 19.17 -11.92 9.41
N ARG A 813 18.59 -12.84 10.18
CA ARG A 813 18.82 -12.98 11.65
C ARG A 813 20.26 -13.33 12.03
N ARG A 814 21.07 -13.79 11.08
CA ARG A 814 22.50 -14.10 11.28
C ARG A 814 23.44 -12.99 10.81
N ASP A 815 22.92 -11.94 10.17
CA ASP A 815 23.71 -10.79 9.74
C ASP A 815 24.32 -10.07 10.96
N GLU A 816 25.50 -9.46 10.79
CA GLU A 816 26.16 -8.75 11.87
C GLU A 816 25.37 -7.53 12.34
N ASP A 817 24.55 -6.95 11.47
CA ASP A 817 23.67 -5.81 11.73
C ASP A 817 22.30 -6.19 12.30
N TYR A 818 22.04 -7.47 12.62
CA TYR A 818 20.80 -7.85 13.30
C TYR A 818 20.63 -7.15 14.65
N ASP A 819 19.47 -6.53 14.86
CA ASP A 819 19.02 -5.93 16.12
C ASP A 819 17.50 -6.12 16.31
N GLU A 820 16.96 -5.53 17.38
CA GLU A 820 15.54 -5.67 17.76
C GLU A 820 14.60 -5.09 16.71
N ASP A 821 14.89 -3.91 16.14
CA ASP A 821 14.02 -3.30 15.14
C ASP A 821 14.09 -4.06 13.79
N VAL A 822 15.25 -4.66 13.45
CA VAL A 822 15.31 -5.60 12.31
C VAL A 822 14.43 -6.83 12.56
N GLU A 823 14.33 -7.35 13.78
CA GLU A 823 13.40 -8.45 14.07
C GLU A 823 11.94 -8.04 13.85
N GLU A 824 11.55 -6.81 14.21
CA GLU A 824 10.20 -6.30 13.96
C GLU A 824 9.87 -6.30 12.46
N THR A 825 10.75 -5.76 11.61
CA THR A 825 10.57 -5.83 10.14
C THR A 825 10.49 -7.26 9.62
N LEU A 826 11.28 -8.19 10.17
CA LEU A 826 11.24 -9.59 9.77
C LEU A 826 9.95 -10.30 10.21
N LEU A 827 9.28 -9.81 11.24
CA LEU A 827 7.96 -10.29 11.65
C LEU A 827 6.89 -9.74 10.70
N ASP A 828 6.95 -8.47 10.32
CA ASP A 828 6.04 -7.89 9.32
C ASP A 828 6.17 -8.62 7.96
N GLU A 829 7.40 -8.88 7.51
CA GLU A 829 7.68 -9.71 6.32
C GLU A 829 7.13 -11.15 6.45
N ASP A 830 7.05 -11.70 7.67
CA ASP A 830 6.47 -13.02 7.93
C ASP A 830 4.94 -12.96 7.85
N ASP A 831 4.33 -11.91 8.41
CA ASP A 831 2.88 -11.69 8.42
C ASP A 831 2.33 -11.51 6.99
N GLU A 832 3.02 -10.74 6.13
CA GLU A 832 2.67 -10.63 4.70
C GLU A 832 2.72 -11.98 3.98
N ASP A 833 3.77 -12.76 4.22
CA ASP A 833 3.99 -14.07 3.60
C ASP A 833 2.95 -15.11 4.09
N VAL A 834 2.55 -15.01 5.36
CA VAL A 834 1.46 -15.79 5.94
C VAL A 834 0.09 -15.38 5.38
N TYR A 835 -0.13 -14.09 5.10
CA TYR A 835 -1.36 -13.63 4.45
C TYR A 835 -1.49 -14.21 3.04
N ILE A 836 -0.40 -14.25 2.25
CA ILE A 836 -0.38 -14.94 0.95
C ILE A 836 -0.70 -16.44 1.12
N LEU A 837 -0.11 -17.10 2.13
CA LEU A 837 -0.40 -18.51 2.43
C LEU A 837 -1.89 -18.73 2.76
N SER A 838 -2.53 -17.82 3.48
CA SER A 838 -3.98 -17.90 3.73
C SER A 838 -4.78 -17.84 2.43
N LYS A 839 -4.35 -17.06 1.43
CA LYS A 839 -5.06 -16.95 0.14
C LYS A 839 -4.82 -18.14 -0.77
N ILE A 840 -3.68 -18.83 -0.60
CA ILE A 840 -3.49 -20.18 -1.17
C ILE A 840 -4.52 -21.13 -0.54
N SER A 841 -4.69 -21.08 0.79
CA SER A 841 -5.71 -21.87 1.49
C SER A 841 -7.12 -21.56 0.98
N ASP A 842 -7.53 -20.29 0.89
CA ASP A 842 -8.83 -19.86 0.36
C ASP A 842 -9.08 -20.41 -1.07
N THR A 843 -8.05 -20.38 -1.91
CA THR A 843 -8.13 -20.91 -3.28
C THR A 843 -8.34 -22.42 -3.26
N VAL A 844 -7.59 -23.16 -2.41
CA VAL A 844 -7.75 -24.61 -2.23
C VAL A 844 -9.12 -24.96 -1.66
N HIS A 845 -9.59 -24.22 -0.66
CA HIS A 845 -10.93 -24.32 -0.08
C HIS A 845 -12.00 -24.18 -1.18
N SER A 846 -11.95 -23.12 -1.98
CA SER A 846 -12.91 -22.89 -3.06
C SER A 846 -12.93 -24.03 -4.09
N LEU A 847 -11.77 -24.62 -4.40
CA LEU A 847 -11.65 -25.74 -5.32
C LEU A 847 -12.26 -27.02 -4.72
N PHE A 848 -12.00 -27.31 -3.45
CA PHE A 848 -12.62 -28.46 -2.77
C PHE A 848 -14.13 -28.27 -2.57
N GLY A 849 -14.59 -27.10 -2.13
CA GLY A 849 -16.01 -26.80 -1.95
C GLY A 849 -16.82 -26.97 -3.25
N THR A 850 -16.23 -26.65 -4.40
CA THR A 850 -16.91 -26.70 -5.70
C THR A 850 -16.71 -28.01 -6.48
N HIS A 851 -15.50 -28.59 -6.46
CA HIS A 851 -15.14 -29.78 -7.25
C HIS A 851 -15.02 -31.07 -6.42
N LYS A 852 -14.96 -30.97 -5.10
CA LYS A 852 -14.93 -32.09 -4.15
C LYS A 852 -13.83 -33.11 -4.51
N GLU A 853 -14.15 -34.41 -4.51
CA GLU A 853 -13.20 -35.48 -4.77
C GLU A 853 -12.55 -35.43 -6.18
N GLU A 854 -13.14 -34.70 -7.14
CA GLU A 854 -12.59 -34.56 -8.49
C GLU A 854 -11.32 -33.71 -8.53
N PHE A 855 -11.09 -32.88 -7.51
CA PHE A 855 -9.87 -32.07 -7.40
C PHE A 855 -8.67 -32.86 -6.87
N LEU A 856 -8.90 -33.98 -6.18
CA LEU A 856 -7.83 -34.77 -5.52
C LEU A 856 -6.65 -35.14 -6.44
N PRO A 857 -6.84 -35.62 -7.69
CA PRO A 857 -5.71 -35.96 -8.57
C PRO A 857 -4.82 -34.75 -8.91
N ILE A 858 -5.38 -33.56 -8.85
CA ILE A 858 -4.69 -32.31 -9.15
C ILE A 858 -3.99 -31.79 -7.89
N PHE A 859 -4.69 -31.85 -6.75
CA PHE A 859 -4.12 -31.60 -5.43
C PHE A 859 -2.88 -32.47 -5.14
N GLU A 860 -2.85 -33.72 -5.60
CA GLU A 860 -1.69 -34.62 -5.47
C GLU A 860 -0.37 -34.04 -6.04
N GLN A 861 -0.43 -33.08 -6.98
CA GLN A 861 0.76 -32.40 -7.51
C GLN A 861 1.41 -31.47 -6.47
N LEU A 862 0.60 -30.88 -5.58
CA LEU A 862 1.01 -29.93 -4.55
C LEU A 862 1.21 -30.58 -3.17
N LEU A 863 0.87 -31.86 -3.04
CA LEU A 863 0.86 -32.62 -1.79
C LEU A 863 2.14 -32.45 -0.96
N HIS A 864 3.30 -32.46 -1.60
CA HIS A 864 4.60 -32.37 -0.92
C HIS A 864 4.79 -31.05 -0.14
N HIS A 865 4.22 -29.94 -0.61
CA HIS A 865 4.25 -28.66 0.09
C HIS A 865 3.39 -28.67 1.33
N PHE A 866 2.15 -29.16 1.22
CA PHE A 866 1.21 -29.21 2.36
C PHE A 866 1.66 -30.20 3.45
N VAL A 867 2.37 -31.26 3.07
CA VAL A 867 3.07 -32.13 4.03
C VAL A 867 4.21 -31.40 4.71
N LYS A 868 4.97 -30.58 3.97
CA LYS A 868 6.08 -29.78 4.52
C LYS A 868 5.58 -28.76 5.55
N LEU A 869 4.45 -28.10 5.31
CA LEU A 869 3.81 -27.15 6.24
C LEU A 869 3.54 -27.76 7.63
N LEU A 870 3.13 -29.04 7.67
CA LEU A 870 2.85 -29.73 8.94
C LEU A 870 4.10 -30.23 9.70
N SER A 871 5.29 -30.09 9.13
CA SER A 871 6.51 -30.61 9.75
C SER A 871 6.86 -29.87 11.05
N GLN A 872 7.43 -30.58 12.02
CA GLN A 872 7.65 -30.07 13.38
C GLN A 872 8.57 -28.84 13.44
N GLU A 873 9.48 -28.71 12.48
CA GLU A 873 10.44 -27.59 12.35
C GLU A 873 9.80 -26.31 11.79
N ARG A 874 8.57 -26.37 11.27
CA ARG A 874 7.86 -25.21 10.73
C ARG A 874 7.33 -24.29 11.84
N PRO A 875 7.18 -22.99 11.55
CA PRO A 875 6.54 -22.05 12.46
C PRO A 875 5.06 -22.40 12.61
N TRP A 876 4.41 -21.77 13.58
CA TRP A 876 3.03 -22.10 13.89
C TRP A 876 2.01 -21.73 12.80
N PRO A 877 2.16 -20.63 12.01
CA PRO A 877 1.19 -20.29 10.96
C PRO A 877 1.17 -21.35 9.85
N ASP A 878 2.33 -21.88 9.46
CA ASP A 878 2.42 -23.01 8.54
C ASP A 878 1.63 -24.22 9.01
N LYS A 879 1.74 -24.55 10.29
CA LYS A 879 1.02 -25.70 10.87
C LYS A 879 -0.47 -25.46 10.88
N GLN A 880 -0.90 -24.25 11.22
CA GLN A 880 -2.31 -23.83 11.16
C GLN A 880 -2.85 -23.97 9.73
N TRP A 881 -2.27 -23.27 8.75
CA TRP A 881 -2.75 -23.30 7.36
C TRP A 881 -2.59 -24.68 6.71
N GLY A 882 -1.54 -25.41 7.07
CA GLY A 882 -1.38 -26.80 6.70
C GLY A 882 -2.55 -27.65 7.20
N LEU A 883 -2.99 -27.48 8.45
CA LEU A 883 -4.15 -28.18 9.00
C LEU A 883 -5.45 -27.77 8.28
N CYS A 884 -5.69 -26.47 8.07
CA CYS A 884 -6.88 -25.98 7.37
C CYS A 884 -7.07 -26.63 6.00
N ILE A 885 -5.98 -26.82 5.24
CA ILE A 885 -6.03 -27.51 3.93
C ILE A 885 -6.44 -28.98 4.07
N TRP A 886 -6.01 -29.67 5.13
CA TRP A 886 -6.42 -31.04 5.39
C TRP A 886 -7.84 -31.13 5.93
N ASP A 887 -8.31 -30.10 6.62
CA ASP A 887 -9.69 -29.97 7.07
C ASP A 887 -10.63 -29.87 5.86
N ASP A 888 -10.28 -29.10 4.83
CA ASP A 888 -11.02 -29.04 3.56
C ASP A 888 -11.07 -30.40 2.85
N VAL A 889 -9.97 -31.16 2.89
CA VAL A 889 -9.94 -32.52 2.34
C VAL A 889 -10.89 -33.44 3.11
N LEU A 890 -10.96 -33.33 4.44
CA LEU A 890 -11.86 -34.12 5.27
C LEU A 890 -13.32 -33.75 5.02
N GLU A 891 -13.63 -32.45 5.03
CA GLU A 891 -14.98 -31.92 4.88
C GLU A 891 -15.56 -32.21 3.50
N HIS A 892 -14.83 -31.89 2.44
CA HIS A 892 -15.37 -31.93 1.09
C HIS A 892 -15.16 -33.26 0.37
N CYS A 893 -14.20 -34.10 0.79
CA CYS A 893 -13.92 -35.38 0.15
C CYS A 893 -14.34 -36.62 0.97
N GLY A 894 -14.72 -36.45 2.24
CA GLY A 894 -15.28 -37.50 3.10
C GLY A 894 -14.40 -38.76 3.15
N GLN A 895 -14.96 -39.93 2.79
CA GLN A 895 -14.24 -41.21 2.81
C GLN A 895 -12.97 -41.25 1.92
N HIS A 896 -12.87 -40.41 0.89
CA HIS A 896 -11.70 -40.38 0.00
C HIS A 896 -10.46 -39.80 0.69
N SER A 897 -10.65 -39.00 1.76
CA SER A 897 -9.57 -38.50 2.61
C SER A 897 -8.70 -39.62 3.21
N LEU A 898 -9.26 -40.83 3.38
CA LEU A 898 -8.58 -41.97 3.97
C LEU A 898 -7.31 -42.38 3.21
N LYS A 899 -7.24 -42.10 1.89
CA LYS A 899 -6.05 -42.31 1.07
C LYS A 899 -4.85 -41.52 1.62
N TYR A 900 -5.09 -40.39 2.26
CA TYR A 900 -4.08 -39.43 2.69
C TYR A 900 -3.85 -39.40 4.21
N GLN A 901 -4.50 -40.29 4.97
CA GLN A 901 -4.43 -40.29 6.44
C GLN A 901 -2.99 -40.32 7.00
N GLU A 902 -2.03 -40.90 6.28
CA GLU A 902 -0.62 -40.94 6.71
C GLU A 902 0.05 -39.56 6.77
N TYR A 903 -0.48 -38.57 6.04
CA TYR A 903 0.09 -37.23 5.92
C TYR A 903 -0.40 -36.27 7.02
N PHE A 904 -1.66 -36.41 7.44
CA PHE A 904 -2.29 -35.43 8.34
C PHE A 904 -2.74 -36.01 9.68
N LEU A 905 -3.17 -37.29 9.74
CA LEU A 905 -3.90 -37.80 10.90
C LEU A 905 -3.08 -37.76 12.18
N LYS A 906 -1.78 -38.08 12.10
CA LYS A 906 -0.89 -38.00 13.25
C LYS A 906 -0.75 -36.55 13.74
N SER A 907 -0.47 -35.63 12.83
CA SER A 907 -0.31 -34.20 13.13
C SER A 907 -1.60 -33.61 13.70
N LEU A 908 -2.76 -33.93 13.12
CA LEU A 908 -4.07 -33.53 13.60
C LEU A 908 -4.27 -33.89 15.08
N MET A 909 -3.99 -35.15 15.44
CA MET A 909 -4.14 -35.62 16.81
C MET A 909 -3.11 -35.01 17.78
N GLU A 910 -1.87 -34.80 17.32
CA GLU A 910 -0.82 -34.14 18.10
C GLU A 910 -1.16 -32.66 18.36
N TYR A 911 -1.73 -31.98 17.37
CA TYR A 911 -1.94 -30.53 17.40
C TYR A 911 -3.23 -30.07 18.08
N VAL A 912 -4.20 -30.98 18.36
CA VAL A 912 -5.38 -30.67 19.18
C VAL A 912 -5.01 -30.03 20.54
N HIS A 913 -3.84 -30.35 21.08
CA HIS A 913 -3.36 -29.83 22.37
C HIS A 913 -2.05 -29.04 22.24
N ASP A 914 -1.81 -28.42 21.08
CA ASP A 914 -0.68 -27.54 20.86
C ASP A 914 -0.73 -26.32 21.80
N LYS A 915 0.40 -25.63 21.96
CA LYS A 915 0.47 -24.39 22.76
C LYS A 915 -0.20 -23.22 22.07
N GLN A 916 -0.15 -23.18 20.73
CA GLN A 916 -0.73 -22.08 19.97
C GLN A 916 -2.25 -22.26 19.80
N PRO A 917 -3.06 -21.25 20.19
CA PRO A 917 -4.51 -21.29 20.05
C PRO A 917 -5.00 -21.63 18.64
N GLU A 918 -4.41 -21.02 17.63
CA GLU A 918 -4.79 -21.12 16.23
C GLU A 918 -4.57 -22.53 15.68
N ILE A 919 -3.46 -23.16 16.07
CA ILE A 919 -3.19 -24.57 15.75
C ILE A 919 -4.24 -25.48 16.40
N ARG A 920 -4.57 -25.23 17.68
CA ARG A 920 -5.60 -26.02 18.37
C ARG A 920 -6.97 -25.85 17.72
N GLN A 921 -7.31 -24.65 17.25
CA GLN A 921 -8.56 -24.36 16.59
C GLN A 921 -8.69 -25.16 15.30
N ALA A 922 -7.71 -25.06 14.40
CA ALA A 922 -7.68 -25.84 13.16
C ALA A 922 -7.73 -27.35 13.45
N ALA A 923 -6.91 -27.84 14.39
CA ALA A 923 -6.91 -29.26 14.72
C ALA A 923 -8.24 -29.75 15.32
N ALA A 924 -8.90 -28.95 16.16
CA ALA A 924 -10.21 -29.28 16.70
C ALA A 924 -11.28 -29.29 15.61
N TYR A 925 -11.28 -28.29 14.72
CA TYR A 925 -12.14 -28.23 13.55
C TYR A 925 -12.01 -29.49 12.68
N GLY A 926 -10.78 -29.84 12.31
CA GLY A 926 -10.44 -31.05 11.57
C GLY A 926 -10.98 -32.35 12.18
N VAL A 927 -10.87 -32.49 13.51
CA VAL A 927 -11.48 -33.64 14.22
C VAL A 927 -13.01 -33.61 14.13
N GLY A 928 -13.62 -32.43 14.21
CA GLY A 928 -15.06 -32.25 14.06
C GLY A 928 -15.57 -32.65 12.68
N VAL A 929 -14.94 -32.14 11.61
CA VAL A 929 -15.32 -32.49 10.23
C VAL A 929 -14.98 -33.95 9.88
N MET A 930 -13.90 -34.50 10.45
CA MET A 930 -13.61 -35.94 10.36
C MET A 930 -14.75 -36.79 10.93
N ALA A 931 -15.34 -36.37 12.06
CA ALA A 931 -16.49 -37.08 12.63
C ALA A 931 -17.76 -36.94 11.79
N GLN A 932 -18.00 -35.75 11.23
CA GLN A 932 -19.21 -35.43 10.46
C GLN A 932 -19.21 -36.04 9.05
N PHE A 933 -18.07 -36.00 8.35
CA PHE A 933 -17.96 -36.36 6.93
C PHE A 933 -17.11 -37.62 6.67
N GLY A 934 -16.26 -38.00 7.62
CA GLY A 934 -15.32 -39.12 7.48
C GLY A 934 -15.94 -40.53 7.59
N THR A 935 -17.24 -40.65 7.88
CA THR A 935 -17.98 -41.92 8.04
C THR A 935 -17.47 -42.81 9.20
N ASP A 936 -18.00 -44.04 9.34
CA ASP A 936 -17.61 -45.00 10.39
C ASP A 936 -16.12 -45.38 10.38
N VAL A 937 -15.40 -45.11 9.29
CA VAL A 937 -13.98 -45.46 9.14
C VAL A 937 -13.11 -44.74 10.18
N TYR A 938 -13.43 -43.50 10.52
CA TYR A 938 -12.70 -42.74 11.54
C TYR A 938 -13.27 -42.88 12.96
N ALA A 939 -14.22 -43.79 13.20
CA ALA A 939 -14.86 -43.94 14.51
C ALA A 939 -13.84 -44.24 15.64
N GLY A 940 -12.82 -45.05 15.34
CA GLY A 940 -11.74 -45.34 16.28
C GLY A 940 -10.92 -44.08 16.60
N THR A 941 -10.52 -43.33 15.58
CA THR A 941 -9.76 -42.08 15.75
C THR A 941 -10.57 -41.02 16.49
N CYS A 942 -11.87 -40.88 16.20
CA CYS A 942 -12.76 -39.98 16.92
C CYS A 942 -12.83 -40.31 18.42
N ALA A 943 -12.88 -41.59 18.77
CA ALA A 943 -12.85 -42.04 20.15
C ALA A 943 -11.49 -41.74 20.83
N GLU A 944 -10.38 -41.83 20.09
CA GLU A 944 -9.04 -41.44 20.57
C GLU A 944 -8.89 -39.92 20.74
N ALA A 945 -9.57 -39.11 19.92
CA ALA A 945 -9.49 -37.65 19.94
C ALA A 945 -10.30 -37.04 21.08
N LEU A 946 -11.42 -37.67 21.45
CA LEU A 946 -12.33 -37.21 22.50
C LEU A 946 -11.63 -36.79 23.81
N PRO A 947 -10.76 -37.61 24.45
CA PRO A 947 -10.06 -37.21 25.67
C PRO A 947 -9.09 -36.03 25.47
N LEU A 948 -8.54 -35.85 24.26
CA LEU A 948 -7.67 -34.71 23.93
C LEU A 948 -8.48 -33.42 23.85
N LEU A 949 -9.62 -33.45 23.15
CA LEU A 949 -10.56 -32.32 23.08
C LEU A 949 -11.05 -31.93 24.48
N VAL A 950 -11.44 -32.90 25.30
CA VAL A 950 -11.88 -32.66 26.69
C VAL A 950 -10.80 -31.94 27.50
N LYS A 951 -9.52 -32.27 27.28
CA LYS A 951 -8.41 -31.62 27.99
C LYS A 951 -8.29 -30.14 27.62
N VAL A 952 -8.49 -29.77 26.36
CA VAL A 952 -8.51 -28.36 25.91
C VAL A 952 -9.66 -27.61 26.56
N ILE A 953 -10.86 -28.21 26.53
CA ILE A 953 -12.07 -27.58 27.06
C ILE A 953 -12.00 -27.36 28.57
N GLN A 954 -11.40 -28.31 29.30
CA GLN A 954 -11.24 -28.27 30.75
C GLN A 954 -9.99 -27.51 31.21
N ASP A 955 -9.21 -26.93 30.30
CA ASP A 955 -8.10 -26.07 30.70
C ASP A 955 -8.63 -24.86 31.50
N PRO A 956 -8.00 -24.47 32.62
CA PRO A 956 -8.46 -23.34 33.43
C PRO A 956 -8.59 -22.03 32.65
N GLU A 957 -7.77 -21.83 31.61
CA GLU A 957 -7.75 -20.63 30.78
C GLU A 957 -8.55 -20.80 29.46
N SER A 958 -9.32 -21.88 29.31
CA SER A 958 -10.01 -22.23 28.05
C SER A 958 -11.01 -21.16 27.57
N ARG A 959 -11.55 -20.35 28.48
CA ARG A 959 -12.50 -19.26 28.18
C ARG A 959 -11.86 -17.86 28.23
N SER A 960 -10.53 -17.76 28.22
CA SER A 960 -9.83 -16.48 28.02
C SER A 960 -9.98 -16.00 26.57
N VAL A 961 -9.76 -14.70 26.33
CA VAL A 961 -9.93 -14.07 25.01
C VAL A 961 -9.12 -14.79 23.92
N GLU A 962 -7.90 -15.22 24.23
CA GLU A 962 -7.01 -15.93 23.30
C GLU A 962 -7.46 -17.38 23.03
N ASN A 963 -8.13 -18.02 23.98
CA ASN A 963 -8.38 -19.47 23.96
C ASN A 963 -9.84 -19.85 23.71
N VAL A 964 -10.76 -18.88 23.65
CA VAL A 964 -12.18 -19.15 23.53
C VAL A 964 -12.53 -19.81 22.18
N ASN A 965 -12.04 -19.29 21.06
CA ASN A 965 -12.26 -19.86 19.72
C ASN A 965 -11.81 -21.33 19.59
N PRO A 966 -10.56 -21.72 19.94
CA PRO A 966 -10.17 -23.14 19.90
C PRO A 966 -10.97 -24.00 20.87
N THR A 967 -11.41 -23.44 22.00
CA THR A 967 -12.25 -24.16 22.96
C THR A 967 -13.65 -24.42 22.43
N GLU A 968 -14.27 -23.44 21.77
CA GLU A 968 -15.59 -23.60 21.16
C GLU A 968 -15.55 -24.55 19.97
N ASN A 969 -14.50 -24.49 19.15
CA ASN A 969 -14.23 -25.50 18.12
C ASN A 969 -14.06 -26.90 18.72
N ALA A 970 -13.38 -27.04 19.85
CA ALA A 970 -13.27 -28.33 20.55
C ALA A 970 -14.62 -28.83 21.10
N ILE A 971 -15.45 -27.94 21.66
CA ILE A 971 -16.82 -28.27 22.10
C ILE A 971 -17.65 -28.74 20.91
N SER A 972 -17.55 -28.04 19.78
CA SER A 972 -18.26 -28.41 18.56
C SER A 972 -17.73 -29.72 17.95
N ALA A 973 -16.43 -29.97 17.98
CA ALA A 973 -15.85 -31.25 17.56
C ALA A 973 -16.42 -32.42 18.38
N VAL A 974 -16.53 -32.27 19.71
CA VAL A 974 -17.21 -33.26 20.56
C VAL A 974 -18.69 -33.40 20.20
N THR A 975 -19.36 -32.29 19.87
CA THR A 975 -20.75 -32.28 19.39
C THR A 975 -20.89 -33.12 18.11
N LYS A 976 -20.04 -32.88 17.12
CA LYS A 976 -20.01 -33.60 15.83
C LYS A 976 -19.70 -35.08 16.03
N ILE A 977 -18.75 -35.44 16.92
CA ILE A 977 -18.48 -36.82 17.33
C ILE A 977 -19.74 -37.48 17.93
N CYS A 978 -20.40 -36.83 18.89
CA CYS A 978 -21.58 -37.38 19.56
C CYS A 978 -22.77 -37.58 18.60
N LYS A 979 -22.95 -36.63 17.67
CA LYS A 979 -24.06 -36.63 16.70
C LYS A 979 -23.85 -37.59 15.55
N TYR A 980 -22.67 -37.60 14.95
CA TYR A 980 -22.41 -38.29 13.68
C TYR A 980 -21.57 -39.56 13.82
N ASN A 981 -20.75 -39.70 14.87
CA ASN A 981 -19.82 -40.83 15.00
C ASN A 981 -19.68 -41.36 16.44
N SER A 982 -20.81 -41.71 17.05
CA SER A 982 -20.86 -42.16 18.46
C SER A 982 -20.69 -43.68 18.67
N SER A 983 -20.39 -44.44 17.62
CA SER A 983 -20.37 -45.92 17.67
C SER A 983 -19.29 -46.51 18.59
N GLN A 984 -18.20 -45.78 18.84
CA GLN A 984 -17.04 -46.20 19.64
C GLN A 984 -16.87 -45.42 20.95
N ILE A 985 -17.85 -44.58 21.34
CA ILE A 985 -17.80 -43.79 22.58
C ILE A 985 -18.99 -44.11 23.49
N ASN A 986 -18.85 -43.87 24.79
CA ASN A 986 -19.96 -43.99 25.73
C ASN A 986 -20.75 -42.68 25.83
N LEU A 987 -21.76 -42.53 24.95
CA LEU A 987 -22.58 -41.31 24.89
C LEU A 987 -23.21 -40.93 26.24
N ASN A 988 -23.54 -41.92 27.09
CA ASN A 988 -24.15 -41.67 28.41
C ASN A 988 -23.18 -40.98 29.39
N GLU A 989 -21.87 -41.17 29.23
CA GLU A 989 -20.85 -40.50 30.04
C GLU A 989 -20.48 -39.14 29.47
N VAL A 990 -20.52 -38.98 28.14
CA VAL A 990 -20.11 -37.75 27.46
C VAL A 990 -21.18 -36.65 27.54
N LEU A 991 -22.45 -36.98 27.30
CA LEU A 991 -23.53 -35.99 27.20
C LEU A 991 -23.68 -35.07 28.43
N PRO A 992 -23.65 -35.57 29.69
CA PRO A 992 -23.75 -34.70 30.86
C PRO A 992 -22.57 -33.72 30.97
N VAL A 993 -21.37 -34.14 30.57
CA VAL A 993 -20.17 -33.30 30.59
C VAL A 993 -20.23 -32.27 29.48
N TRP A 994 -20.61 -32.69 28.26
CA TRP A 994 -20.81 -31.79 27.12
C TRP A 994 -21.82 -30.67 27.44
N PHE A 995 -22.96 -31.02 28.04
CA PHE A 995 -23.99 -30.06 28.42
C PHE A 995 -23.48 -29.00 29.42
N SER A 996 -22.48 -29.35 30.25
CA SER A 996 -21.89 -28.42 31.22
C SER A 996 -21.01 -27.34 30.58
N TRP A 997 -20.51 -27.56 29.36
CA TRP A 997 -19.62 -26.62 28.67
C TRP A 997 -20.36 -25.45 28.01
N LEU A 998 -21.65 -25.60 27.73
CA LEU A 998 -22.49 -24.59 27.08
C LEU A 998 -22.78 -23.41 28.01
N PRO A 999 -22.95 -22.17 27.50
CA PRO A 999 -23.13 -21.78 26.09
C PRO A 999 -21.83 -21.60 25.27
N VAL A 1000 -21.98 -21.37 23.96
CA VAL A 1000 -20.91 -20.97 23.01
C VAL A 1000 -21.38 -19.76 22.22
N TRP A 1001 -20.49 -18.81 21.87
CA TRP A 1001 -20.92 -17.56 21.24
C TRP A 1001 -19.87 -16.79 20.44
N GLU A 1002 -18.61 -17.22 20.39
CA GLU A 1002 -17.56 -16.51 19.66
C GLU A 1002 -17.42 -17.02 18.21
N ASP A 1003 -17.57 -18.34 18.01
CA ASP A 1003 -17.56 -18.95 16.67
C ASP A 1003 -19.00 -19.24 16.22
N GLU A 1004 -19.55 -18.34 15.39
CA GLU A 1004 -20.96 -18.38 14.95
C GLU A 1004 -21.28 -19.62 14.10
N ASP A 1005 -20.34 -20.07 13.26
CA ASP A 1005 -20.50 -21.26 12.43
C ASP A 1005 -20.58 -22.53 13.31
N GLU A 1006 -19.67 -22.65 14.27
CA GLU A 1006 -19.64 -23.80 15.19
C GLU A 1006 -20.77 -23.75 16.23
N ALA A 1007 -21.22 -22.56 16.63
CA ALA A 1007 -22.37 -22.37 17.51
C ALA A 1007 -23.64 -23.01 16.90
N VAL A 1008 -23.88 -22.84 15.59
CA VAL A 1008 -25.03 -23.44 14.90
C VAL A 1008 -25.02 -24.96 15.00
N HIS A 1009 -23.85 -25.61 14.90
CA HIS A 1009 -23.73 -27.07 15.07
C HIS A 1009 -24.06 -27.52 16.49
N VAL A 1010 -23.54 -26.81 17.49
CA VAL A 1010 -23.75 -27.07 18.92
C VAL A 1010 -25.23 -26.92 19.30
N TYR A 1011 -25.85 -25.80 18.92
CA TYR A 1011 -27.25 -25.52 19.24
C TYR A 1011 -28.22 -26.42 18.48
N ASN A 1012 -27.93 -26.79 17.23
CA ASN A 1012 -28.74 -27.78 16.52
C ASN A 1012 -28.74 -29.13 17.21
N TYR A 1013 -27.59 -29.60 17.72
CA TYR A 1013 -27.55 -30.84 18.47
C TYR A 1013 -28.26 -30.74 19.82
N LEU A 1014 -28.15 -29.60 20.52
CA LEU A 1014 -28.92 -29.36 21.73
C LEU A 1014 -30.44 -29.44 21.46
N CYS A 1015 -30.90 -28.81 20.38
CA CYS A 1015 -32.29 -28.89 19.94
C CYS A 1015 -32.70 -30.33 19.62
N ASP A 1016 -31.87 -31.10 18.90
CA ASP A 1016 -32.13 -32.52 18.59
C ASP A 1016 -32.37 -33.34 19.88
N LEU A 1017 -31.55 -33.11 20.92
CA LEU A 1017 -31.65 -33.83 22.20
C LEU A 1017 -32.88 -33.41 23.02
N ILE A 1018 -33.25 -32.13 23.01
CA ILE A 1018 -34.42 -31.60 23.72
C ILE A 1018 -35.70 -32.12 23.05
N GLU A 1019 -35.79 -32.02 21.72
CA GLU A 1019 -36.93 -32.51 20.94
C GLU A 1019 -37.11 -34.03 21.09
N ALA A 1020 -36.00 -34.78 21.22
CA ALA A 1020 -36.00 -36.20 21.52
C ALA A 1020 -36.35 -36.56 22.99
N ASN A 1021 -36.59 -35.56 23.85
CA ASN A 1021 -36.82 -35.72 25.29
C ASN A 1021 -35.69 -36.51 26.00
N HIS A 1022 -34.43 -36.22 25.64
CA HIS A 1022 -33.30 -36.98 26.13
C HIS A 1022 -33.10 -36.83 27.65
N PRO A 1023 -33.16 -37.93 28.45
CA PRO A 1023 -33.24 -37.85 29.91
C PRO A 1023 -31.99 -37.26 30.56
N LEU A 1024 -30.82 -37.41 29.94
CA LEU A 1024 -29.56 -36.83 30.45
C LEU A 1024 -29.44 -35.31 30.22
N ILE A 1025 -30.22 -34.75 29.29
CA ILE A 1025 -30.22 -33.30 29.02
C ILE A 1025 -31.31 -32.61 29.82
N LEU A 1026 -32.53 -33.14 29.79
CA LEU A 1026 -33.64 -32.59 30.58
C LEU A 1026 -33.44 -32.78 32.09
N GLY A 1027 -32.75 -33.85 32.49
CA GLY A 1027 -32.57 -34.22 33.90
C GLY A 1027 -33.84 -34.83 34.51
N ASN A 1028 -33.74 -35.29 35.76
CA ASN A 1028 -34.89 -35.89 36.42
C ASN A 1028 -35.97 -34.83 36.67
N ASN A 1029 -37.21 -35.11 36.26
CA ASN A 1029 -38.32 -34.15 36.33
C ASN A 1029 -38.02 -32.80 35.66
N ASN A 1030 -37.23 -32.79 34.59
CA ASN A 1030 -36.88 -31.59 33.83
C ASN A 1030 -36.09 -30.53 34.64
N GLU A 1031 -35.30 -30.96 35.63
CA GLU A 1031 -34.53 -30.07 36.52
C GLU A 1031 -33.53 -29.17 35.79
N ASN A 1032 -33.11 -29.51 34.56
CA ASN A 1032 -32.17 -28.72 33.76
C ASN A 1032 -32.85 -27.66 32.87
N LEU A 1033 -34.18 -27.59 32.80
CA LEU A 1033 -34.88 -26.59 31.98
C LEU A 1033 -34.44 -25.15 32.25
N PRO A 1034 -34.25 -24.70 33.51
CA PRO A 1034 -33.74 -23.36 33.76
C PRO A 1034 -32.37 -23.12 33.11
N ARG A 1035 -31.45 -24.09 33.17
CA ARG A 1035 -30.13 -23.99 32.55
C ARG A 1035 -30.23 -23.94 31.02
N ILE A 1036 -31.10 -24.75 30.42
CA ILE A 1036 -31.36 -24.74 28.97
C ILE A 1036 -31.81 -23.35 28.52
N ILE A 1037 -32.76 -22.73 29.24
CA ILE A 1037 -33.24 -21.39 28.92
C ILE A 1037 -32.16 -20.32 29.12
N SER A 1038 -31.29 -20.47 30.12
CA SER A 1038 -30.13 -19.59 30.28
C SER A 1038 -29.13 -19.72 29.14
N ILE A 1039 -28.87 -20.93 28.65
CA ILE A 1039 -27.99 -21.18 27.49
C ILE A 1039 -28.57 -20.52 26.23
N ILE A 1040 -29.87 -20.69 25.96
CA ILE A 1040 -30.55 -20.06 24.83
C ILE A 1040 -30.56 -18.53 24.99
N GLY A 1041 -30.82 -18.03 26.20
CA GLY A 1041 -30.84 -16.59 26.48
C GLY A 1041 -29.48 -15.93 26.26
N GLU A 1042 -28.38 -16.57 26.66
CA GLU A 1042 -27.03 -16.06 26.38
C GLU A 1042 -26.74 -16.06 24.88
N ALA A 1043 -27.06 -17.15 24.16
CA ALA A 1043 -26.86 -17.23 22.71
C ALA A 1043 -27.56 -16.08 21.96
N LEU A 1044 -28.82 -15.80 22.33
CA LEU A 1044 -29.58 -14.69 21.74
C LEU A 1044 -29.03 -13.32 22.14
N SER A 1045 -28.58 -13.16 23.38
CA SER A 1045 -27.99 -11.91 23.88
C SER A 1045 -26.64 -11.59 23.24
N ARG A 1046 -25.91 -12.62 22.82
CA ARG A 1046 -24.61 -12.52 22.16
C ARG A 1046 -24.70 -12.59 20.65
N GLU A 1047 -25.90 -12.73 20.10
CA GLU A 1047 -26.15 -12.89 18.66
C GLU A 1047 -25.40 -14.09 18.05
N ALA A 1048 -25.09 -15.12 18.85
CA ALA A 1048 -24.32 -16.31 18.47
C ALA A 1048 -24.96 -17.18 17.38
N VAL A 1049 -26.23 -16.93 17.05
CA VAL A 1049 -26.98 -17.63 16.00
C VAL A 1049 -27.82 -16.59 15.27
N GLU A 1050 -27.54 -16.40 13.98
CA GLU A 1050 -28.29 -15.48 13.11
C GLU A 1050 -29.78 -15.83 13.02
N GLU A 1051 -30.63 -14.83 12.80
CA GLU A 1051 -32.09 -15.02 12.68
C GLU A 1051 -32.47 -15.85 11.44
N GLU A 1052 -31.64 -15.79 10.40
CA GLU A 1052 -31.77 -16.55 9.15
C GLU A 1052 -31.42 -18.04 9.30
N SER A 1053 -30.69 -18.42 10.35
CA SER A 1053 -30.28 -19.80 10.58
C SER A 1053 -31.48 -20.71 10.87
N ASP A 1054 -31.50 -21.90 10.28
CA ASP A 1054 -32.50 -22.94 10.58
C ASP A 1054 -32.53 -23.34 12.08
N CYS A 1055 -31.45 -23.06 12.82
CA CYS A 1055 -31.35 -23.32 14.25
C CYS A 1055 -32.19 -22.35 15.09
N TYR A 1056 -32.21 -21.07 14.73
CA TYR A 1056 -32.89 -20.00 15.45
C TYR A 1056 -34.37 -20.32 15.72
N PRO A 1057 -35.22 -20.66 14.72
CA PRO A 1057 -36.62 -20.97 14.97
C PRO A 1057 -36.81 -22.20 15.87
N ARG A 1058 -35.88 -23.16 15.86
CA ARG A 1058 -35.94 -24.34 16.76
C ARG A 1058 -35.73 -23.92 18.22
N MET A 1059 -34.72 -23.08 18.47
CA MET A 1059 -34.46 -22.53 19.80
C MET A 1059 -35.66 -21.74 20.33
N ILE A 1060 -36.25 -20.87 19.49
CA ILE A 1060 -37.44 -20.09 19.88
C ILE A 1060 -38.65 -20.99 20.12
N ASN A 1061 -38.85 -22.04 19.31
CA ASN A 1061 -39.96 -22.98 19.51
C ASN A 1061 -39.85 -23.74 20.84
N ILE A 1062 -38.64 -24.11 21.28
CA ILE A 1062 -38.40 -24.71 22.60
C ILE A 1062 -38.81 -23.74 23.71
N VAL A 1063 -38.43 -22.46 23.62
CA VAL A 1063 -38.82 -21.42 24.59
C VAL A 1063 -40.34 -21.21 24.60
N ARG A 1064 -40.98 -21.18 23.43
CA ARG A 1064 -42.46 -21.04 23.30
C ARG A 1064 -43.22 -22.21 23.91
N GLN A 1065 -42.73 -23.44 23.73
CA GLN A 1065 -43.33 -24.61 24.38
C GLN A 1065 -43.30 -24.48 25.89
N LEU A 1066 -42.20 -23.95 26.45
CA LEU A 1066 -42.09 -23.67 27.88
C LEU A 1066 -43.04 -22.55 28.32
N GLN A 1067 -43.19 -21.50 27.52
CA GLN A 1067 -44.11 -20.38 27.78
C GLN A 1067 -45.57 -20.84 27.92
N GLY A 1068 -45.96 -21.94 27.28
CA GLY A 1068 -47.26 -22.60 27.46
C GLY A 1068 -47.54 -23.03 28.92
N ASN A 1069 -46.51 -23.16 29.76
CA ASN A 1069 -46.61 -23.37 31.20
C ASN A 1069 -46.06 -22.16 31.96
N GLN A 1070 -46.92 -21.19 32.27
CA GLN A 1070 -46.52 -19.90 32.85
C GLN A 1070 -45.75 -20.01 34.16
N GLU A 1071 -46.10 -20.96 35.03
CA GLU A 1071 -45.40 -21.16 36.31
C GLU A 1071 -43.96 -21.64 36.08
N LEU A 1072 -43.77 -22.59 35.17
CA LEU A 1072 -42.46 -23.14 34.84
C LEU A 1072 -41.60 -22.14 34.04
N PHE A 1073 -42.22 -21.39 33.13
CA PHE A 1073 -41.56 -20.32 32.38
C PHE A 1073 -41.06 -19.21 33.29
N HIS A 1074 -41.87 -18.78 34.26
CA HIS A 1074 -41.46 -17.78 35.25
C HIS A 1074 -40.29 -18.28 36.10
N ALA A 1075 -40.35 -19.55 36.54
CA ALA A 1075 -39.26 -20.16 37.30
C ALA A 1075 -37.94 -20.23 36.51
N CYS A 1076 -38.00 -20.51 35.20
CA CYS A 1076 -36.80 -20.59 34.35
C CYS A 1076 -36.23 -19.22 33.96
N THR A 1077 -37.08 -18.19 33.82
CA THR A 1077 -36.67 -16.84 33.38
C THR A 1077 -36.21 -15.94 34.52
N GLN A 1078 -36.55 -16.27 35.78
CA GLN A 1078 -36.19 -15.46 36.95
C GLN A 1078 -34.66 -15.34 37.15
N GLN A 1079 -33.90 -16.36 36.76
CA GLN A 1079 -32.44 -16.43 36.92
C GLN A 1079 -31.65 -15.78 35.78
N LEU A 1080 -32.32 -15.28 34.74
CA LEU A 1080 -31.67 -14.62 33.60
C LEU A 1080 -31.21 -13.20 33.96
N SER A 1081 -30.13 -12.73 33.33
CA SER A 1081 -29.73 -11.32 33.36
C SER A 1081 -30.79 -10.43 32.66
N ASP A 1082 -30.70 -9.12 32.85
CA ASP A 1082 -31.62 -8.20 32.19
C ASP A 1082 -31.42 -8.21 30.67
N ASP A 1083 -30.18 -8.27 30.20
CA ASP A 1083 -29.83 -8.40 28.78
C ASP A 1083 -30.39 -9.69 28.16
N GLN A 1084 -30.25 -10.83 28.85
CA GLN A 1084 -30.81 -12.12 28.41
C GLN A 1084 -32.34 -12.08 28.35
N LYS A 1085 -33.00 -11.39 29.30
CA LYS A 1085 -34.47 -11.24 29.29
C LYS A 1085 -34.92 -10.36 28.14
N GLU A 1086 -34.19 -9.28 27.86
CA GLU A 1086 -34.47 -8.39 26.74
C GLU A 1086 -34.31 -9.12 25.41
N ALA A 1087 -33.19 -9.80 25.21
CA ALA A 1087 -32.94 -10.61 24.01
C ALA A 1087 -34.02 -11.68 23.79
N LEU A 1088 -34.37 -12.44 24.85
CA LEU A 1088 -35.41 -13.44 24.81
C LEU A 1088 -36.79 -12.84 24.50
N SER A 1089 -37.12 -11.68 25.09
CA SER A 1089 -38.39 -10.98 24.84
C SER A 1089 -38.48 -10.46 23.41
N THR A 1090 -37.40 -9.87 22.90
CA THR A 1090 -37.29 -9.38 21.53
C THR A 1090 -37.48 -10.53 20.55
N ALA A 1091 -36.75 -11.63 20.73
CA ALA A 1091 -36.86 -12.82 19.88
C ALA A 1091 -38.27 -13.43 19.89
N LEU A 1092 -38.92 -13.51 21.07
CA LEU A 1092 -40.30 -14.00 21.18
C LEU A 1092 -41.34 -13.07 20.54
N SER A 1093 -41.06 -11.76 20.45
CA SER A 1093 -41.98 -10.76 19.88
C SER A 1093 -41.96 -10.71 18.35
N LYS A 1094 -40.87 -11.16 17.72
CA LYS A 1094 -40.64 -11.08 16.28
C LYS A 1094 -41.34 -12.18 15.47
N GLY A 1095 -41.75 -13.30 16.08
CA GLY A 1095 -42.23 -14.47 15.32
C GLY A 1095 -43.56 -15.06 15.74
#